data_AF-A0A7W0MJP8-F1
#
_entry.id   AF-A0A7W0MJP8-F1
#
_cell.length_a   1.000
_cell.length_b   1.000
_cell.length_c   1.000
_cell.angle_alpha   90.00
_cell.angle_beta   90.00
_cell.angle_gamma   90.00
#
_symmetry.space_group_name_H-M   'P 1'
#
loop_
_entity.id
_entity.type
_entity.pdbx_description
1 polymer ?
#
loop_
_entity_poly.entity_id
_entity_poly.type
_entity_poly.pdbx_seq_one_letter_code
_entity_poly.pdbx_strand_id
1 'polypeptide(L)'
;GLRQELKIPALSAAVVKDQKVLWAKGFGYADPDHKISATEHTPYHLASLTKTFASTVIMQLVQEGKVSLDDPVAKYGINLESGGVIRVKHLLSHTSEGNPGERYSYNGNRFGELDKVIEKATGKSFGELLIANILDPLDMSETAPNVPPVVHTMSPVGGDPRAEAEVRAAVADFVAGYNSGSVDQIKRRLAPQQNGFQSEGGFLGDIVDVEELRGAFKSGVKLSFEMRELEAAVYGDTALTTGFFGGTVTPPNGNGRRDGPWRASLVWNKQDGVWKLVHSHLSPINAALVTEKWRRRFESVSKTLARAYALDDKFGPVKIKYPTYFGTSAGLMTSVLDMAKYDIAIDRHKFLNEATQKLAFTPFTSTQGEALPYGLGWFTQNYKGTRMLWHYGYWTGNSSLIIKVPDRNVTFIAMANTDNLSRPTDLGAGDILSSPVGLAFLKGFIFPEKFGEEMPVVNWQSAPEVLKAQVSRLSKKPYADVYKKELQARTRVLASVGRLEESRRLMGVYGELYLKPLPEDLAKKTVIAQIVQVTDNQNKVVEFTLPHSESVRVFAIGEGTGGQMYDYGWVENAETGKAVWEMKDAGTTHAGGAAKNRQVDMSVTLPAGRYKLHYKSDDSHSFNGWNALPPEINFWGIAIYHN
;
A
#
# COMPACT_ATOMS: atom_id res chain seq x y z
N GLY A 1 -15.01 24.25 5.14
CA GLY A 1 -14.45 23.26 6.09
C GLY A 1 -13.58 22.25 5.35
N LEU A 2 -12.74 21.47 6.06
CA LEU A 2 -11.70 20.62 5.45
C LEU A 2 -12.20 19.69 4.33
N ARG A 3 -13.40 19.11 4.44
CA ARG A 3 -14.01 18.29 3.38
C ARG A 3 -14.10 19.02 2.03
N GLN A 4 -14.53 20.28 2.04
CA GLN A 4 -14.65 21.10 0.82
C GLN A 4 -13.28 21.50 0.29
N GLU A 5 -12.34 21.85 1.18
CA GLU A 5 -10.95 22.17 0.81
C GLU A 5 -10.28 20.98 0.11
N LEU A 6 -10.52 19.76 0.60
CA LEU A 6 -10.02 18.51 0.04
C LEU A 6 -10.85 17.97 -1.15
N LYS A 7 -11.89 18.70 -1.59
CA LYS A 7 -12.81 18.29 -2.68
C LYS A 7 -13.38 16.87 -2.50
N ILE A 8 -13.77 16.51 -1.27
CA ILE A 8 -14.31 15.19 -0.93
C ILE A 8 -15.86 15.23 -1.05
N PRO A 9 -16.50 14.46 -1.96
CA PRO A 9 -17.96 14.42 -2.10
C PRO A 9 -18.67 13.88 -0.85
N ALA A 10 -18.19 12.77 -0.28
CA ALA A 10 -18.69 12.18 0.95
C ALA A 10 -17.57 11.85 1.93
N LEU A 11 -17.79 12.24 3.19
CA LEU A 11 -16.94 11.90 4.31
C LEU A 11 -17.81 11.50 5.49
N SER A 12 -17.47 10.41 6.18
CA SER A 12 -18.06 10.06 7.46
C SER A 12 -16.97 10.00 8.51
N ALA A 13 -17.30 10.43 9.73
CA ALA A 13 -16.36 10.44 10.84
C ALA A 13 -17.03 10.07 12.17
N ALA A 14 -16.24 9.54 13.10
CA ALA A 14 -16.66 9.20 14.45
C ALA A 14 -15.58 9.53 15.48
N VAL A 15 -16.00 9.83 16.70
CA VAL A 15 -15.15 9.95 17.89
C VAL A 15 -15.64 8.94 18.91
N VAL A 16 -14.76 8.02 19.29
CA VAL A 16 -14.96 7.10 20.41
C VAL A 16 -14.24 7.68 21.62
N LYS A 17 -14.94 7.76 22.75
CA LYS A 17 -14.39 8.20 24.03
C LYS A 17 -14.86 7.24 25.12
N ASP A 18 -13.93 6.79 25.95
CA ASP A 18 -14.22 5.92 27.10
C ASP A 18 -15.11 4.72 26.71
N GLN A 19 -14.72 4.04 25.62
CA GLN A 19 -15.36 2.84 25.10
C GLN A 19 -16.82 3.05 24.62
N LYS A 20 -17.17 4.29 24.24
CA LYS A 20 -18.48 4.66 23.68
C LYS A 20 -18.31 5.57 22.47
N VAL A 21 -19.18 5.43 21.47
CA VAL A 21 -19.27 6.40 20.38
C VAL A 21 -19.87 7.69 20.95
N LEU A 22 -19.03 8.71 21.13
CA LEU A 22 -19.46 10.03 21.62
C LEU A 22 -20.12 10.84 20.51
N TRP A 23 -19.65 10.65 19.29
CA TRP A 23 -20.15 11.36 18.11
C TRP A 23 -19.88 10.54 16.85
N ALA A 24 -20.84 10.52 15.92
CA ALA A 24 -20.63 10.01 14.56
C ALA A 24 -21.55 10.77 13.60
N LYS A 25 -21.05 11.07 12.39
CA LYS A 25 -21.82 11.80 11.38
C LYS A 25 -21.26 11.62 9.97
N GLY A 26 -22.15 11.58 8.98
CA GLY A 26 -21.83 11.71 7.56
C GLY A 26 -21.99 13.14 7.02
N PHE A 27 -21.20 13.47 6.01
CA PHE A 27 -21.17 14.79 5.38
C PHE A 27 -21.11 14.66 3.86
N GLY A 28 -21.98 15.40 3.16
CA GLY A 28 -22.04 15.40 1.70
C GLY A 28 -22.83 14.20 1.16
N TYR A 29 -22.49 13.74 -0.04
CA TYR A 29 -23.26 12.73 -0.77
C TYR A 29 -22.43 11.50 -1.07
N ALA A 30 -22.87 10.34 -0.58
CA ALA A 30 -22.31 9.03 -0.89
C ALA A 30 -22.49 8.68 -2.37
N ASP A 31 -23.58 9.16 -2.98
CA ASP A 31 -23.81 9.15 -4.42
C ASP A 31 -24.37 10.51 -4.86
N PRO A 32 -23.49 11.45 -5.27
CA PRO A 32 -23.87 12.76 -5.79
C PRO A 32 -24.89 12.73 -6.94
N ASP A 33 -24.78 11.77 -7.86
CA ASP A 33 -25.66 11.68 -9.04
C ASP A 33 -27.11 11.42 -8.62
N HIS A 34 -27.29 10.59 -7.58
CA HIS A 34 -28.60 10.21 -7.03
C HIS A 34 -28.97 10.96 -5.74
N LYS A 35 -28.17 11.95 -5.33
CA LYS A 35 -28.32 12.74 -4.09
C LYS A 35 -28.46 11.88 -2.82
N ILE A 36 -27.80 10.72 -2.77
CA ILE A 36 -27.78 9.88 -1.57
C ILE A 36 -26.82 10.50 -0.56
N SER A 37 -27.35 10.96 0.58
CA SER A 37 -26.53 11.58 1.63
C SER A 37 -25.61 10.57 2.30
N ALA A 38 -24.39 10.98 2.63
CA ALA A 38 -23.53 10.20 3.50
C ALA A 38 -24.04 10.25 4.95
N THR A 39 -23.93 9.13 5.65
CA THR A 39 -24.30 8.94 7.05
C THR A 39 -23.19 8.17 7.77
N GLU A 40 -23.24 8.13 9.09
CA GLU A 40 -22.37 7.30 9.94
C GLU A 40 -22.46 5.79 9.63
N HIS A 41 -23.54 5.36 8.98
CA HIS A 41 -23.78 3.99 8.49
C HIS A 41 -23.26 3.73 7.08
N THR A 42 -22.81 4.77 6.36
CA THR A 42 -22.30 4.62 4.98
C THR A 42 -20.98 3.84 5.00
N PRO A 43 -20.89 2.69 4.31
CA PRO A 43 -19.63 2.00 4.15
C PRO A 43 -18.73 2.67 3.10
N TYR A 44 -17.42 2.56 3.33
CA TYR A 44 -16.35 3.01 2.44
C TYR A 44 -15.29 1.92 2.32
N HIS A 45 -14.55 1.89 1.21
CA HIS A 45 -13.35 1.08 1.13
C HIS A 45 -12.26 1.62 2.06
N LEU A 46 -11.56 0.71 2.73
CA LEU A 46 -10.54 1.04 3.73
C LEU A 46 -9.14 1.22 3.16
N ALA A 47 -8.86 0.73 1.95
CA ALA A 47 -7.49 0.52 1.46
C ALA A 47 -6.61 -0.11 2.55
N SER A 48 -5.44 0.48 2.83
CA SER A 48 -4.44 -0.06 3.74
C SER A 48 -4.86 -0.10 5.21
N LEU A 49 -5.94 0.55 5.64
CA LEU A 49 -6.44 0.39 7.01
C LEU A 49 -6.85 -1.06 7.31
N THR A 50 -7.12 -1.86 6.26
CA THR A 50 -7.29 -3.33 6.32
C THR A 50 -6.12 -4.04 7.03
N LYS A 51 -4.89 -3.51 6.96
CA LYS A 51 -3.71 -4.09 7.60
C LYS A 51 -3.86 -4.23 9.12
N THR A 52 -4.64 -3.35 9.75
CA THR A 52 -4.91 -3.44 11.18
C THR A 52 -5.71 -4.70 11.52
N PHE A 53 -6.66 -5.11 10.67
CA PHE A 53 -7.42 -6.35 10.82
C PHE A 53 -6.55 -7.57 10.50
N ALA A 54 -5.75 -7.49 9.44
CA ALA A 54 -4.80 -8.54 9.08
C ALA A 54 -3.79 -8.82 10.21
N SER A 55 -3.24 -7.76 10.81
CA SER A 55 -2.37 -7.89 11.97
C SER A 55 -3.08 -8.56 13.13
N THR A 56 -4.32 -8.16 13.47
CA THR A 56 -5.10 -8.83 14.51
C THR A 56 -5.25 -10.33 14.24
N VAL A 57 -5.58 -10.74 13.01
CA VAL A 57 -5.71 -12.16 12.63
C VAL A 57 -4.36 -12.89 12.75
N ILE A 58 -3.27 -12.33 12.23
CA ILE A 58 -1.94 -12.96 12.36
C ILE A 58 -1.53 -13.08 13.82
N MET A 59 -1.76 -12.05 14.63
CA MET A 59 -1.40 -12.05 16.05
C MET A 59 -2.26 -13.02 16.87
N GLN A 60 -3.51 -13.30 16.45
CA GLN A 60 -4.30 -14.42 16.99
C GLN A 60 -3.61 -15.76 16.70
N LEU A 61 -3.15 -15.98 15.47
CA LEU A 61 -2.41 -17.20 15.10
C LEU A 61 -1.08 -17.32 15.86
N VAL A 62 -0.42 -16.20 16.17
CA VAL A 62 0.77 -16.16 17.04
C VAL A 62 0.43 -16.58 18.47
N GLN A 63 -0.65 -16.05 19.04
CA GLN A 63 -1.13 -16.43 20.37
C GLN A 63 -1.54 -17.91 20.44
N GLU A 64 -2.10 -18.45 19.36
CA GLU A 64 -2.46 -19.87 19.22
C GLU A 64 -1.25 -20.79 18.95
N GLY A 65 -0.04 -20.24 18.77
CA GLY A 65 1.17 -21.01 18.46
C GLY A 65 1.22 -21.58 17.04
N LYS A 66 0.31 -21.15 16.14
CA LYS A 66 0.26 -21.62 14.75
C LYS A 66 1.26 -20.91 13.84
N VAL A 67 1.62 -19.67 14.18
CA VAL A 67 2.60 -18.85 13.47
C VAL A 67 3.59 -18.30 14.48
N SER A 68 4.89 -18.36 14.21
CA SER A 68 5.89 -17.60 14.97
C SER A 68 6.23 -16.31 14.24
N LEU A 69 6.36 -15.21 14.98
CA LEU A 69 6.88 -13.94 14.45
C LEU A 69 8.30 -14.07 13.90
N ASP A 70 9.05 -15.05 14.39
CA ASP A 70 10.41 -15.35 13.94
C ASP A 70 10.46 -16.42 12.85
N ASP A 71 9.34 -16.98 12.40
CA ASP A 71 9.37 -17.93 11.29
C ASP A 71 9.95 -17.25 10.03
N PRO A 72 10.93 -17.87 9.35
CA PRO A 72 11.34 -17.46 8.02
C PRO A 72 10.15 -17.55 7.06
N VAL A 73 9.89 -16.51 6.27
CA VAL A 73 8.72 -16.46 5.38
C VAL A 73 8.78 -17.53 4.26
N ALA A 74 9.98 -18.01 3.93
CA ALA A 74 10.20 -19.15 3.04
C ALA A 74 9.49 -20.44 3.50
N LYS A 75 9.28 -20.62 4.82
CA LYS A 75 8.46 -21.71 5.39
C LYS A 75 7.05 -21.75 4.81
N TYR A 76 6.53 -20.58 4.42
CA TYR A 76 5.19 -20.41 3.87
C TYR A 76 5.19 -20.29 2.33
N GLY A 77 6.31 -20.60 1.66
CA GLY A 77 6.45 -20.52 0.21
C GLY A 77 6.61 -19.09 -0.32
N ILE A 78 7.07 -18.16 0.52
CA ILE A 78 7.32 -16.76 0.15
C ILE A 78 8.81 -16.59 -0.13
N ASN A 79 9.16 -16.28 -1.38
CA ASN A 79 10.51 -15.97 -1.81
C ASN A 79 10.57 -14.51 -2.27
N LEU A 80 11.25 -13.66 -1.50
CA LEU A 80 11.41 -12.24 -1.79
C LEU A 80 12.89 -11.87 -1.71
N GLU A 81 13.33 -10.97 -2.59
CA GLU A 81 14.69 -10.46 -2.58
C GLU A 81 14.97 -9.63 -1.31
N SER A 82 16.11 -9.89 -0.66
CA SER A 82 16.61 -9.15 0.50
C SER A 82 18.06 -9.54 0.80
N GLY A 83 18.73 -8.75 1.66
CA GLY A 83 20.09 -9.02 2.14
C GLY A 83 20.18 -10.02 3.30
N GLY A 84 19.06 -10.65 3.70
CA GLY A 84 19.04 -11.59 4.82
C GLY A 84 17.73 -12.36 4.93
N VAL A 85 17.55 -13.12 6.03
CA VAL A 85 16.33 -13.92 6.21
C VAL A 85 15.15 -13.02 6.60
N ILE A 86 14.15 -12.91 5.73
CA ILE A 86 12.88 -12.26 6.04
C ILE A 86 12.06 -13.18 6.95
N ARG A 87 11.55 -12.62 8.06
CA ARG A 87 10.69 -13.28 9.02
C ARG A 87 9.29 -12.66 9.00
N VAL A 88 8.29 -13.34 9.54
CA VAL A 88 6.90 -12.86 9.59
C VAL A 88 6.81 -11.45 10.18
N LYS A 89 7.54 -11.17 11.28
CA LYS A 89 7.57 -9.83 11.88
C LYS A 89 8.05 -8.74 10.92
N HIS A 90 8.98 -9.04 10.01
CA HIS A 90 9.50 -8.06 9.04
C HIS A 90 8.46 -7.68 7.97
N LEU A 91 7.51 -8.56 7.67
CA LEU A 91 6.37 -8.22 6.80
C LEU A 91 5.37 -7.32 7.56
N LEU A 92 5.04 -7.69 8.81
CA LEU A 92 4.13 -6.93 9.67
C LEU A 92 4.64 -5.54 10.04
N SER A 93 5.96 -5.35 10.14
CA SER A 93 6.60 -4.09 10.56
C SER A 93 7.11 -3.22 9.41
N HIS A 94 6.92 -3.63 8.15
CA HIS A 94 7.48 -2.94 6.99
C HIS A 94 9.01 -2.82 7.03
N THR A 95 9.71 -3.85 7.53
CA THR A 95 11.18 -3.90 7.60
C THR A 95 11.76 -5.08 6.83
N SER A 96 11.15 -5.46 5.70
CA SER A 96 11.57 -6.63 4.92
C SER A 96 12.48 -6.31 3.74
N GLU A 97 12.60 -5.04 3.34
CA GLU A 97 13.44 -4.60 2.21
C GLU A 97 14.88 -4.32 2.60
N GLY A 98 15.82 -4.52 1.67
CA GLY A 98 17.24 -4.41 1.97
C GLY A 98 17.65 -5.48 2.98
N ASN A 99 18.37 -5.09 4.03
CA ASN A 99 18.65 -5.98 5.16
C ASN A 99 17.43 -6.01 6.11
N PRO A 100 16.77 -7.16 6.28
CA PRO A 100 15.55 -7.22 7.07
C PRO A 100 15.76 -6.77 8.53
N GLY A 101 14.90 -5.87 9.01
CA GLY A 101 14.95 -5.30 10.36
C GLY A 101 15.80 -4.04 10.50
N GLU A 102 16.57 -3.63 9.50
CA GLU A 102 17.44 -2.44 9.59
C GLU A 102 16.67 -1.13 9.43
N ARG A 103 15.76 -1.06 8.44
CA ARG A 103 15.03 0.17 8.10
C ARG A 103 13.56 -0.09 7.83
N TYR A 104 12.76 0.94 8.06
CA TYR A 104 11.35 0.98 7.70
C TYR A 104 11.18 1.39 6.23
N SER A 105 10.35 0.66 5.48
CA SER A 105 9.94 0.97 4.12
C SER A 105 8.49 0.51 3.91
N TYR A 106 7.56 1.46 3.82
CA TYR A 106 6.13 1.17 3.73
C TYR A 106 5.77 0.45 2.43
N ASN A 107 5.69 -0.87 2.48
CA ASN A 107 5.42 -1.71 1.32
C ASN A 107 4.15 -2.57 1.50
N GLY A 108 3.07 -2.17 0.83
CA GLY A 108 1.80 -2.89 0.85
C GLY A 108 1.85 -4.25 0.15
N ASN A 109 2.67 -4.40 -0.89
CA ASN A 109 2.80 -5.66 -1.65
C ASN A 109 3.46 -6.75 -0.79
N ARG A 110 4.59 -6.42 -0.14
CA ARG A 110 5.26 -7.35 0.79
C ARG A 110 4.39 -7.65 2.01
N PHE A 111 3.63 -6.68 2.53
CA PHE A 111 2.66 -6.94 3.60
C PHE A 111 1.58 -7.94 3.15
N GLY A 112 1.13 -7.85 1.89
CA GLY A 112 0.15 -8.76 1.30
C GLY A 112 0.59 -10.23 1.25
N GLU A 113 1.89 -10.52 1.29
CA GLU A 113 2.39 -11.89 1.37
C GLU A 113 1.97 -12.61 2.66
N LEU A 114 1.46 -11.89 3.67
CA LEU A 114 0.84 -12.48 4.85
C LEU A 114 -0.40 -13.32 4.52
N ASP A 115 -1.03 -13.13 3.34
CA ASP A 115 -2.08 -14.03 2.84
C ASP A 115 -1.58 -15.48 2.82
N LYS A 116 -0.39 -15.73 2.27
CA LYS A 116 0.22 -17.06 2.20
C LYS A 116 0.58 -17.61 3.58
N VAL A 117 0.98 -16.74 4.51
CA VAL A 117 1.26 -17.15 5.90
C VAL A 117 0.00 -17.70 6.56
N ILE A 118 -1.13 -16.97 6.43
CA ILE A 118 -2.43 -17.40 6.97
C ILE A 118 -2.86 -18.72 6.33
N GLU A 119 -2.83 -18.80 5.00
CA GLU A 119 -3.29 -19.97 4.24
C GLU A 119 -2.47 -21.21 4.57
N LYS A 120 -1.14 -21.11 4.58
CA LYS A 120 -0.28 -22.26 4.87
C LYS A 120 -0.33 -22.68 6.34
N ALA A 121 -0.55 -21.75 7.27
CA ALA A 121 -0.66 -22.10 8.68
C ALA A 121 -2.01 -22.70 9.06
N THR A 122 -3.09 -22.42 8.31
CA THR A 122 -4.46 -22.73 8.74
C THR A 122 -5.30 -23.51 7.75
N GLY A 123 -4.92 -23.53 6.47
CA GLY A 123 -5.76 -24.02 5.37
C GLY A 123 -6.97 -23.14 5.05
N LYS A 124 -7.08 -21.95 5.67
CA LYS A 124 -8.16 -20.97 5.48
C LYS A 124 -7.63 -19.67 4.91
N SER A 125 -8.47 -18.94 4.20
CA SER A 125 -8.14 -17.58 3.74
C SER A 125 -8.17 -16.54 4.86
N PHE A 126 -7.53 -15.40 4.62
CA PHE A 126 -7.70 -14.21 5.45
C PHE A 126 -9.18 -13.80 5.58
N GLY A 127 -9.96 -13.85 4.49
CA GLY A 127 -11.37 -13.48 4.48
C GLY A 127 -12.23 -14.36 5.40
N GLU A 128 -11.98 -15.67 5.40
CA GLU A 128 -12.68 -16.61 6.29
C GLU A 128 -12.37 -16.36 7.76
N LEU A 129 -11.10 -16.18 8.11
CA LEU A 129 -10.70 -15.90 9.50
C LEU A 129 -11.17 -14.53 9.95
N LEU A 130 -11.10 -13.51 9.08
CA LEU A 130 -11.61 -12.17 9.37
C LEU A 130 -13.10 -12.21 9.71
N ILE A 131 -13.91 -12.88 8.90
CA ILE A 131 -15.35 -13.01 9.13
C ILE A 131 -15.62 -13.75 10.44
N ALA A 132 -15.02 -14.92 10.63
CA ALA A 132 -15.30 -15.79 11.77
C ALA A 132 -14.78 -15.23 13.10
N ASN A 133 -13.60 -14.61 13.11
CA ASN A 133 -12.92 -14.21 14.34
C ASN A 133 -13.19 -12.75 14.74
N ILE A 134 -13.59 -11.89 13.80
CA ILE A 134 -13.74 -10.45 14.04
C ILE A 134 -15.14 -9.97 13.67
N LEU A 135 -15.58 -10.17 12.42
CA LEU A 135 -16.80 -9.50 11.94
C LEU A 135 -18.08 -10.07 12.56
N ASP A 136 -18.20 -11.39 12.65
CA ASP A 136 -19.40 -12.01 13.22
C ASP A 136 -19.48 -11.83 14.75
N PRO A 137 -18.40 -12.04 15.54
CA PRO A 137 -18.45 -11.85 16.99
C PRO A 137 -18.76 -10.42 17.43
N LEU A 138 -18.52 -9.43 16.56
CA LEU A 138 -18.82 -8.02 16.82
C LEU A 138 -20.12 -7.54 16.18
N ASP A 139 -20.83 -8.39 15.44
CA ASP A 139 -21.99 -7.98 14.64
C ASP A 139 -21.69 -6.76 13.75
N MET A 140 -20.56 -6.81 13.04
CA MET A 140 -20.14 -5.75 12.12
C MET A 140 -20.89 -5.87 10.79
N SER A 141 -22.21 -5.67 10.77
CA SER A 141 -23.09 -5.91 9.62
C SER A 141 -22.89 -4.97 8.43
N GLU A 142 -22.18 -3.86 8.61
CA GLU A 142 -21.84 -2.85 7.59
C GLU A 142 -20.41 -3.05 7.04
N THR A 143 -19.79 -4.18 7.39
CA THR A 143 -18.42 -4.52 7.02
C THR A 143 -18.38 -5.76 6.13
N ALA A 144 -17.64 -5.68 5.02
CA ALA A 144 -17.48 -6.81 4.12
C ALA A 144 -16.07 -6.82 3.50
N PRO A 145 -15.41 -7.98 3.43
CA PRO A 145 -14.27 -8.12 2.55
C PRO A 145 -14.74 -8.00 1.09
N ASN A 146 -14.00 -7.26 0.25
CA ASN A 146 -14.31 -7.15 -1.18
C ASN A 146 -14.25 -8.54 -1.84
N VAL A 147 -14.98 -8.74 -2.93
CA VAL A 147 -14.92 -9.99 -3.68
C VAL A 147 -13.84 -9.85 -4.74
N PRO A 148 -12.73 -10.63 -4.68
CA PRO A 148 -11.71 -10.61 -5.72
C PRO A 148 -12.34 -10.78 -7.10
N PRO A 149 -11.87 -10.09 -8.14
CA PRO A 149 -12.44 -10.23 -9.46
C PRO A 149 -12.28 -11.68 -9.91
N VAL A 150 -13.40 -12.32 -10.24
CA VAL A 150 -13.35 -13.49 -11.10
C VAL A 150 -12.96 -12.93 -12.47
N VAL A 151 -11.79 -13.27 -13.01
CA VAL A 151 -11.51 -12.96 -14.42
C VAL A 151 -12.61 -13.66 -15.20
N HIS A 152 -13.54 -12.91 -15.79
CA HIS A 152 -14.58 -13.47 -16.64
C HIS A 152 -14.01 -13.67 -18.03
N THR A 153 -14.26 -14.82 -18.63
CA THR A 153 -13.99 -15.08 -20.04
C THR A 153 -15.12 -14.47 -20.83
N MET A 154 -14.94 -13.22 -21.27
CA MET A 154 -15.94 -12.53 -22.07
C MET A 154 -15.75 -12.86 -23.56
N SER A 155 -16.82 -13.32 -24.21
CA SER A 155 -16.95 -13.23 -25.67
C SER A 155 -16.79 -11.77 -26.12
N PRO A 156 -16.27 -11.51 -27.33
CA PRO A 156 -16.46 -10.22 -27.98
C PRO A 156 -17.95 -9.87 -27.98
N VAL A 157 -18.28 -8.57 -27.97
CA VAL A 157 -19.67 -8.13 -28.14
C VAL A 157 -20.23 -8.75 -29.42
N GLY A 158 -21.24 -9.64 -29.28
CA GLY A 158 -21.88 -10.34 -30.40
C GLY A 158 -21.56 -11.84 -30.57
N GLY A 159 -21.02 -12.54 -29.55
CA GLY A 159 -20.79 -13.99 -29.59
C GLY A 159 -22.03 -14.82 -30.00
N ASP A 160 -21.83 -15.93 -30.73
CA ASP A 160 -22.91 -16.82 -31.17
C ASP A 160 -23.40 -17.72 -30.01
N PRO A 161 -24.62 -17.52 -29.48
CA PRO A 161 -25.12 -18.29 -28.34
C PRO A 161 -25.27 -19.78 -28.64
N ARG A 162 -25.45 -20.17 -29.91
CA ARG A 162 -25.54 -21.58 -30.29
C ARG A 162 -24.18 -22.24 -30.21
N ALA A 163 -23.14 -21.59 -30.75
CA ALA A 163 -21.78 -22.10 -30.67
C ALA A 163 -21.27 -22.15 -29.22
N GLU A 164 -21.64 -21.17 -28.38
CA GLU A 164 -21.34 -21.20 -26.94
C GLU A 164 -22.05 -22.37 -26.23
N ALA A 165 -23.32 -22.65 -26.56
CA ALA A 165 -24.03 -23.81 -26.03
C ALA A 165 -23.39 -25.14 -26.47
N GLU A 166 -22.94 -25.24 -27.72
CA GLU A 166 -22.26 -26.41 -28.26
C GLU A 166 -20.93 -26.70 -27.53
N VAL A 167 -20.10 -25.69 -27.28
CA VAL A 167 -18.83 -25.90 -26.56
C VAL A 167 -19.08 -26.20 -25.08
N ARG A 168 -20.10 -25.60 -24.43
CA ARG A 168 -20.51 -25.97 -23.07
C ARG A 168 -20.96 -27.43 -22.98
N ALA A 169 -21.70 -27.91 -23.98
CA ALA A 169 -22.07 -29.31 -24.07
C ALA A 169 -20.85 -30.21 -24.26
N ALA A 170 -19.85 -29.78 -25.04
CA ALA A 170 -18.58 -30.51 -25.19
C ALA A 170 -17.79 -30.61 -23.86
N VAL A 171 -17.78 -29.54 -23.06
CA VAL A 171 -17.18 -29.55 -21.71
C VAL A 171 -17.93 -30.52 -20.79
N ALA A 172 -19.25 -30.47 -20.76
CA ALA A 172 -20.07 -31.37 -19.94
C ALA A 172 -19.86 -32.84 -20.35
N ASP A 173 -19.76 -33.11 -21.65
CA ASP A 173 -19.48 -34.43 -22.21
C ASP A 173 -18.10 -34.96 -21.81
N PHE A 174 -17.09 -34.09 -21.82
CA PHE A 174 -15.73 -34.40 -21.39
C PHE A 174 -15.69 -34.77 -19.90
N VAL A 175 -16.32 -33.96 -19.05
CA VAL A 175 -16.41 -34.22 -17.60
C VAL A 175 -17.18 -35.52 -17.31
N ALA A 176 -18.27 -35.77 -18.04
CA ALA A 176 -19.05 -37.01 -17.92
C ALA A 176 -18.22 -38.25 -18.28
N GLY A 177 -17.28 -38.15 -19.23
CA GLY A 177 -16.35 -39.22 -19.57
C GLY A 177 -15.51 -39.67 -18.38
N TYR A 178 -14.94 -38.73 -17.63
CA TYR A 178 -14.19 -39.06 -16.41
C TYR A 178 -15.08 -39.65 -15.31
N ASN A 179 -16.27 -39.07 -15.10
CA ASN A 179 -17.21 -39.53 -14.07
C ASN A 179 -17.75 -40.94 -14.32
N SER A 180 -17.82 -41.35 -15.59
CA SER A 180 -18.26 -42.68 -16.01
C SER A 180 -17.11 -43.67 -16.20
N GLY A 181 -15.85 -43.23 -16.14
CA GLY A 181 -14.69 -44.06 -16.50
C GLY A 181 -14.58 -44.39 -17.99
N SER A 182 -15.26 -43.61 -18.85
CA SER A 182 -15.34 -43.86 -20.30
C SER A 182 -14.19 -43.19 -21.05
N VAL A 183 -13.13 -43.96 -21.29
CA VAL A 183 -11.95 -43.50 -22.03
C VAL A 183 -12.31 -43.04 -23.45
N ASP A 184 -13.24 -43.72 -24.13
CA ASP A 184 -13.63 -43.36 -25.50
C ASP A 184 -14.39 -42.02 -25.55
N GLN A 185 -15.16 -41.71 -24.49
CA GLN A 185 -15.83 -40.42 -24.33
C GLN A 185 -14.85 -39.28 -24.03
N ILE A 186 -13.77 -39.55 -23.29
CA ILE A 186 -12.69 -38.57 -23.08
C ILE A 186 -11.96 -38.36 -24.40
N LYS A 187 -11.50 -39.44 -25.04
CA LYS A 187 -10.69 -39.42 -26.26
C LYS A 187 -11.38 -38.71 -27.43
N ARG A 188 -12.70 -38.86 -27.58
CA ARG A 188 -13.44 -38.15 -28.66
C ARG A 188 -13.42 -36.62 -28.51
N ARG A 189 -13.08 -36.08 -27.35
CA ARG A 189 -12.95 -34.64 -27.10
C ARG A 189 -11.51 -34.16 -27.11
N LEU A 190 -10.52 -35.02 -27.36
CA LEU A 190 -9.11 -34.63 -27.43
C LEU A 190 -8.67 -34.48 -28.89
N ALA A 191 -7.87 -33.45 -29.16
CA ALA A 191 -7.20 -33.31 -30.46
C ALA A 191 -6.00 -34.30 -30.57
N PRO A 192 -5.65 -34.78 -31.78
CA PRO A 192 -4.61 -35.81 -31.98
C PRO A 192 -3.17 -35.44 -31.55
N GLN A 193 -2.88 -34.16 -31.30
CA GLN A 193 -1.58 -33.69 -30.80
C GLN A 193 -1.79 -32.73 -29.63
N GLN A 194 -1.64 -33.21 -28.38
CA GLN A 194 -1.61 -32.34 -27.20
C GLN A 194 -0.19 -32.09 -26.66
N ASN A 195 0.86 -32.42 -27.41
CA ASN A 195 2.25 -32.41 -26.92
C ASN A 195 3.11 -31.22 -27.39
N GLY A 196 2.52 -30.05 -27.63
CA GLY A 196 3.25 -28.87 -28.16
C GLY A 196 3.73 -27.83 -27.13
N PHE A 197 3.17 -27.80 -25.92
CA PHE A 197 3.56 -26.82 -24.88
C PHE A 197 4.22 -27.55 -23.72
N GLN A 198 5.55 -27.65 -23.74
CA GLN A 198 6.31 -28.19 -22.61
C GLN A 198 6.47 -27.14 -21.49
N SER A 199 6.16 -27.59 -20.27
CA SER A 199 6.88 -27.34 -19.01
C SER A 199 7.09 -25.92 -18.46
N GLU A 200 6.26 -24.93 -18.78
CA GLU A 200 6.17 -23.72 -17.96
C GLU A 200 4.71 -23.43 -17.54
N GLY A 201 4.19 -24.22 -16.59
CA GLY A 201 3.15 -23.72 -15.67
C GLY A 201 1.80 -24.44 -15.55
N GLY A 202 1.55 -25.64 -16.11
CA GLY A 202 0.22 -26.29 -16.00
C GLY A 202 0.23 -27.82 -15.79
N PHE A 203 -0.63 -28.29 -14.89
CA PHE A 203 -0.88 -29.70 -14.48
C PHE A 203 -1.56 -30.58 -15.56
N LEU A 204 -1.10 -30.52 -16.81
CA LEU A 204 -1.77 -31.22 -17.91
C LEU A 204 -1.25 -32.63 -18.18
N GLY A 205 0.04 -32.88 -17.93
CA GLY A 205 0.68 -34.16 -18.23
C GLY A 205 -0.01 -35.37 -17.61
N ASP A 206 -0.55 -35.22 -16.40
CA ASP A 206 -1.06 -36.34 -15.59
C ASP A 206 -2.57 -36.60 -15.74
N ILE A 207 -3.35 -35.64 -16.26
CA ILE A 207 -4.84 -35.75 -16.28
C ILE A 207 -5.36 -36.27 -17.62
N VAL A 208 -4.62 -36.06 -18.72
CA VAL A 208 -5.13 -36.31 -20.09
C VAL A 208 -4.36 -37.44 -20.80
N ASP A 209 -3.43 -38.10 -20.12
CA ASP A 209 -2.86 -39.34 -20.63
C ASP A 209 -3.94 -40.45 -20.65
N VAL A 210 -4.47 -40.66 -21.85
CA VAL A 210 -5.55 -41.61 -22.13
C VAL A 210 -5.16 -43.04 -21.77
N GLU A 211 -3.89 -43.41 -21.90
CA GLU A 211 -3.43 -44.76 -21.59
C GLU A 211 -3.22 -44.95 -20.09
N GLU A 212 -2.73 -43.93 -19.38
CA GLU A 212 -2.68 -43.94 -17.92
C GLU A 212 -4.09 -44.03 -17.31
N LEU A 213 -5.03 -43.21 -17.79
CA LEU A 213 -6.43 -43.26 -17.37
C LEU A 213 -7.08 -44.62 -17.64
N ARG A 214 -6.78 -45.23 -18.79
CA ARG A 214 -7.26 -46.58 -19.12
C ARG A 214 -6.74 -47.60 -18.12
N GLY A 215 -5.47 -47.49 -17.71
CA GLY A 215 -4.88 -48.31 -16.65
C GLY A 215 -5.56 -48.08 -15.29
N ALA A 216 -5.77 -46.82 -14.91
CA ALA A 216 -6.39 -46.44 -13.65
C ALA A 216 -7.85 -46.92 -13.53
N PHE A 217 -8.67 -46.74 -14.58
CA PHE A 217 -10.04 -47.24 -14.56
C PHE A 217 -10.10 -48.77 -14.53
N LYS A 218 -9.20 -49.47 -15.24
CA LYS A 218 -9.10 -50.94 -15.17
C LYS A 218 -8.68 -51.44 -13.79
N SER A 219 -7.86 -50.68 -13.06
CA SER A 219 -7.43 -51.06 -11.71
C SER A 219 -8.50 -50.79 -10.64
N GLY A 220 -9.60 -50.12 -10.99
CA GLY A 220 -10.74 -49.84 -10.09
C GLY A 220 -10.72 -48.44 -9.48
N VAL A 221 -9.86 -47.53 -9.95
CA VAL A 221 -9.88 -46.11 -9.56
C VAL A 221 -11.17 -45.47 -10.08
N LYS A 222 -11.88 -44.74 -9.21
CA LYS A 222 -13.03 -43.92 -9.59
C LYS A 222 -12.69 -42.44 -9.50
N LEU A 223 -13.03 -41.71 -10.54
CA LEU A 223 -12.90 -40.25 -10.57
C LEU A 223 -14.30 -39.64 -10.52
N SER A 224 -14.48 -38.60 -9.72
CA SER A 224 -15.68 -37.78 -9.71
C SER A 224 -15.27 -36.31 -9.81
N PHE A 225 -15.55 -35.68 -10.93
CA PHE A 225 -15.29 -34.29 -11.21
C PHE A 225 -16.59 -33.50 -11.37
N GLU A 226 -16.54 -32.27 -10.91
CA GLU A 226 -17.55 -31.25 -11.13
C GLU A 226 -16.91 -30.02 -11.75
N MET A 227 -17.64 -29.39 -12.67
CA MET A 227 -17.30 -28.08 -13.19
C MET A 227 -18.40 -27.09 -12.85
N ARG A 228 -18.04 -26.00 -12.17
CA ARG A 228 -18.97 -24.96 -11.73
C ARG A 228 -18.61 -23.62 -12.36
N GLU A 229 -19.62 -22.76 -12.51
CA GLU A 229 -19.48 -21.41 -13.08
C GLU A 229 -18.76 -21.43 -14.44
N LEU A 230 -19.14 -22.40 -15.28
CA LEU A 230 -18.57 -22.52 -16.62
C LEU A 230 -18.92 -21.27 -17.42
N GLU A 231 -17.92 -20.68 -18.03
CA GLU A 231 -18.00 -19.60 -19.00
C GLU A 231 -17.44 -20.11 -20.31
N ALA A 232 -17.98 -19.60 -21.42
CA ALA A 232 -17.56 -19.97 -22.76
C ALA A 232 -17.53 -18.73 -23.63
N ALA A 233 -16.45 -18.59 -24.40
CA ALA A 233 -16.30 -17.59 -25.44
C ALA A 233 -15.86 -18.26 -26.74
N VAL A 234 -16.56 -17.97 -27.84
CA VAL A 234 -16.30 -18.58 -29.15
C VAL A 234 -15.80 -17.53 -30.15
N TYR A 235 -14.76 -17.91 -30.88
CA TYR A 235 -14.03 -17.14 -31.89
C TYR A 235 -13.90 -17.99 -33.17
N GLY A 236 -14.98 -18.04 -33.95
CA GLY A 236 -15.07 -18.93 -35.12
C GLY A 236 -14.96 -20.40 -34.70
N ASP A 237 -13.99 -21.12 -35.25
CA ASP A 237 -13.71 -22.51 -34.89
C ASP A 237 -12.81 -22.67 -33.65
N THR A 238 -12.55 -21.60 -32.90
CA THR A 238 -11.82 -21.67 -31.63
C THR A 238 -12.73 -21.23 -30.50
N ALA A 239 -12.60 -21.83 -29.32
CA ALA A 239 -13.33 -21.39 -28.14
C ALA A 239 -12.44 -21.46 -26.90
N LEU A 240 -12.68 -20.55 -25.96
CA LEU A 240 -12.08 -20.55 -24.64
C LEU A 240 -13.20 -20.78 -23.63
N THR A 241 -13.08 -21.80 -22.80
CA THR A 241 -14.00 -22.03 -21.69
C THR A 241 -13.26 -21.98 -20.38
N THR A 242 -13.79 -21.28 -19.39
CA THR A 242 -13.22 -21.25 -18.04
C THR A 242 -14.23 -21.67 -17.00
N GLY A 243 -13.78 -22.33 -15.95
CA GLY A 243 -14.65 -22.69 -14.84
C GLY A 243 -13.87 -23.20 -13.64
N PHE A 244 -14.58 -23.48 -12.56
CA PHE A 244 -14.01 -24.09 -11.37
C PHE A 244 -14.12 -25.61 -11.47
N PHE A 245 -12.98 -26.27 -11.52
CA PHE A 245 -12.84 -27.72 -11.58
C PHE A 245 -12.55 -28.25 -10.18
N GLY A 246 -13.23 -29.31 -9.74
CA GLY A 246 -12.91 -29.98 -8.48
C GLY A 246 -13.31 -31.44 -8.57
N GLY A 247 -12.66 -32.30 -7.80
CA GLY A 247 -13.03 -33.71 -7.83
C GLY A 247 -12.51 -34.57 -6.70
N THR A 248 -12.92 -35.83 -6.74
CA THR A 248 -12.49 -36.87 -5.80
C THR A 248 -11.87 -38.02 -6.60
N VAL A 249 -10.65 -38.40 -6.22
CA VAL A 249 -9.97 -39.59 -6.69
C VAL A 249 -10.17 -40.68 -5.65
N THR A 250 -10.86 -41.75 -6.01
CA THR A 250 -11.12 -42.89 -5.12
C THR A 250 -10.32 -44.10 -5.59
N PRO A 251 -9.29 -44.54 -4.85
CA PRO A 251 -8.57 -45.76 -5.16
C PRO A 251 -9.44 -47.00 -4.93
N PRO A 252 -9.04 -48.18 -5.43
CA PRO A 252 -9.82 -49.42 -5.33
C PRO A 252 -10.13 -49.84 -3.88
N ASN A 253 -9.34 -49.39 -2.92
CA ASN A 253 -9.54 -49.64 -1.48
C ASN A 253 -10.60 -48.73 -0.82
N GLY A 254 -11.21 -47.80 -1.58
CA GLY A 254 -12.37 -47.01 -1.17
C GLY A 254 -12.08 -45.67 -0.48
N ASN A 255 -10.83 -45.35 -0.14
CA ASN A 255 -10.49 -44.09 0.55
C ASN A 255 -10.30 -42.92 -0.42
N GLY A 256 -11.39 -42.21 -0.73
CA GLY A 256 -11.39 -41.06 -1.62
C GLY A 256 -10.58 -39.87 -1.11
N ARG A 257 -9.71 -39.32 -1.98
CA ARG A 257 -9.01 -38.05 -1.77
C ARG A 257 -9.70 -36.98 -2.61
N ARG A 258 -10.07 -35.86 -1.99
CA ARG A 258 -10.58 -34.69 -2.70
C ARG A 258 -9.42 -33.82 -3.17
N ASP A 259 -9.44 -33.45 -4.43
CA ASP A 259 -8.47 -32.55 -5.04
C ASP A 259 -9.18 -31.34 -5.68
N GLY A 260 -8.53 -30.17 -5.65
CA GLY A 260 -9.09 -28.89 -6.07
C GLY A 260 -9.77 -28.07 -4.95
N PRO A 261 -10.49 -26.98 -5.29
CA PRO A 261 -10.82 -26.55 -6.65
C PRO A 261 -9.62 -25.94 -7.40
N TRP A 262 -9.59 -26.12 -8.71
CA TRP A 262 -8.66 -25.49 -9.67
C TRP A 262 -9.45 -24.60 -10.63
N ARG A 263 -8.84 -23.50 -11.06
CA ARG A 263 -9.41 -22.72 -12.15
C ARG A 263 -8.91 -23.37 -13.42
N ALA A 264 -9.85 -23.92 -14.18
CA ALA A 264 -9.58 -24.50 -15.48
C ALA A 264 -9.80 -23.43 -16.56
N SER A 265 -8.82 -23.27 -17.44
CA SER A 265 -8.95 -22.57 -18.71
C SER A 265 -8.72 -23.58 -19.82
N LEU A 266 -9.75 -23.85 -20.63
CA LEU A 266 -9.74 -24.86 -21.67
C LEU A 266 -9.86 -24.18 -23.04
N VAL A 267 -8.91 -24.45 -23.93
CA VAL A 267 -8.94 -24.01 -25.31
C VAL A 267 -9.45 -25.15 -26.17
N TRP A 268 -10.49 -24.87 -26.94
CA TRP A 268 -11.16 -25.80 -27.82
C TRP A 268 -11.01 -25.34 -29.26
N ASN A 269 -10.94 -26.30 -30.18
CA ASN A 269 -10.96 -26.07 -31.61
C ASN A 269 -11.99 -26.99 -32.26
N LYS A 270 -12.80 -26.47 -33.19
CA LYS A 270 -13.83 -27.24 -33.90
C LYS A 270 -13.17 -27.96 -35.08
N GLN A 271 -13.13 -29.28 -35.01
CA GLN A 271 -12.55 -30.16 -36.03
C GLN A 271 -13.62 -31.14 -36.49
N ASP A 272 -13.89 -31.17 -37.80
CA ASP A 272 -14.94 -32.00 -38.41
C ASP A 272 -16.32 -31.84 -37.73
N GLY A 273 -16.67 -30.60 -37.36
CA GLY A 273 -17.92 -30.27 -36.68
C GLY A 273 -17.95 -30.59 -35.18
N VAL A 274 -16.86 -31.12 -34.61
CA VAL A 274 -16.76 -31.52 -33.21
C VAL A 274 -15.77 -30.63 -32.45
N TRP A 275 -16.18 -30.07 -31.32
CA TRP A 275 -15.26 -29.37 -30.42
C TRP A 275 -14.26 -30.34 -29.77
N LYS A 276 -12.97 -30.10 -30.03
CA LYS A 276 -11.83 -30.84 -29.50
C LYS A 276 -11.01 -29.92 -28.59
N LEU A 277 -10.70 -30.38 -27.39
CA LEU A 277 -9.78 -29.76 -26.46
C LEU A 277 -8.36 -29.82 -27.04
N VAL A 278 -7.78 -28.66 -27.31
CA VAL A 278 -6.42 -28.52 -27.84
C VAL A 278 -5.42 -28.10 -26.78
N HIS A 279 -5.88 -27.37 -25.75
CA HIS A 279 -5.04 -26.96 -24.62
C HIS A 279 -5.89 -26.80 -23.38
N SER A 280 -5.29 -27.00 -22.21
CA SER A 280 -5.90 -26.64 -20.94
C SER A 280 -4.86 -26.15 -19.94
N HIS A 281 -5.26 -25.25 -19.07
CA HIS A 281 -4.44 -24.74 -18.02
C HIS A 281 -5.22 -24.85 -16.71
N LEU A 282 -4.73 -25.68 -15.80
CA LEU A 282 -5.24 -25.78 -14.44
C LEU A 282 -4.34 -24.95 -13.55
N SER A 283 -4.87 -23.84 -13.05
CA SER A 283 -4.20 -23.06 -12.02
C SER A 283 -4.70 -23.53 -10.66
N PRO A 284 -3.82 -23.92 -9.71
CA PRO A 284 -4.23 -24.04 -8.32
C PRO A 284 -4.85 -22.73 -7.90
N ILE A 285 -6.09 -22.83 -7.43
CA ILE A 285 -6.79 -21.65 -6.95
C ILE A 285 -6.13 -21.26 -5.63
N ASN A 286 -5.26 -20.26 -5.68
CA ASN A 286 -4.98 -19.43 -4.50
C ASN A 286 -6.13 -18.45 -4.19
N ALA A 287 -7.28 -18.55 -4.87
CA ALA A 287 -8.53 -17.95 -4.42
C ALA A 287 -9.34 -18.96 -3.59
N ALA A 288 -8.85 -19.29 -2.39
CA ALA A 288 -9.69 -19.91 -1.38
C ALA A 288 -11.10 -19.28 -1.46
N LEU A 289 -12.07 -20.15 -1.77
CA LEU A 289 -13.41 -19.84 -2.20
C LEU A 289 -13.99 -18.69 -1.38
N VAL A 290 -14.38 -17.61 -2.05
CA VAL A 290 -15.31 -16.64 -1.45
C VAL A 290 -16.52 -17.45 -0.99
N THR A 291 -16.63 -17.69 0.30
CA THR A 291 -17.70 -18.51 0.86
C THR A 291 -19.04 -17.84 0.58
N GLU A 292 -20.13 -18.62 0.52
CA GLU A 292 -21.47 -18.07 0.35
C GLU A 292 -21.78 -16.99 1.40
N LYS A 293 -21.30 -17.20 2.64
CA LYS A 293 -21.41 -16.21 3.73
C LYS A 293 -20.69 -14.91 3.40
N TRP A 294 -19.47 -15.00 2.90
CA TRP A 294 -18.70 -13.84 2.45
C TRP A 294 -19.43 -13.13 1.29
N ARG A 295 -19.88 -13.85 0.26
CA ARG A 295 -20.58 -13.28 -0.88
C ARG A 295 -21.86 -12.53 -0.46
N ARG A 296 -22.69 -13.12 0.39
CA ARG A 296 -23.89 -12.45 0.93
C ARG A 296 -23.57 -11.18 1.71
N ARG A 297 -22.51 -11.21 2.52
CA ARG A 297 -22.05 -10.05 3.28
C ARG A 297 -21.60 -8.93 2.33
N PHE A 298 -20.82 -9.26 1.29
CA PHE A 298 -20.44 -8.31 0.24
C PHE A 298 -21.65 -7.73 -0.50
N GLU A 299 -22.60 -8.58 -0.94
CA GLU A 299 -23.82 -8.14 -1.63
C GLU A 299 -24.69 -7.24 -0.76
N SER A 300 -24.73 -7.49 0.56
CA SER A 300 -25.46 -6.64 1.50
C SER A 300 -24.81 -5.27 1.65
N VAL A 301 -23.51 -5.23 1.93
CA VAL A 301 -22.76 -3.98 2.21
C VAL A 301 -22.56 -3.15 0.93
N SER A 302 -22.33 -3.78 -0.22
CA SER A 302 -22.13 -3.09 -1.49
C SER A 302 -23.35 -2.29 -1.98
N LYS A 303 -24.56 -2.58 -1.48
CA LYS A 303 -25.78 -1.82 -1.79
C LYS A 303 -25.77 -0.41 -1.22
N THR A 304 -25.12 -0.21 -0.08
CA THR A 304 -25.05 1.09 0.62
C THR A 304 -23.66 1.74 0.51
N LEU A 305 -22.68 1.02 -0.06
CA LEU A 305 -21.32 1.51 -0.28
C LEU A 305 -21.30 2.84 -1.05
N ALA A 306 -20.58 3.83 -0.50
CA ALA A 306 -20.40 5.12 -1.16
C ALA A 306 -19.75 4.95 -2.53
N ARG A 307 -20.18 5.69 -3.55
CA ARG A 307 -19.58 5.65 -4.90
C ARG A 307 -18.20 6.30 -4.91
N ALA A 308 -17.26 5.71 -5.63
CA ALA A 308 -15.88 6.17 -5.72
C ALA A 308 -15.73 7.41 -6.63
N TYR A 309 -14.96 8.40 -6.19
CA TYR A 309 -14.59 9.59 -6.97
C TYR A 309 -13.09 9.85 -6.92
N ALA A 310 -12.50 10.29 -8.02
CA ALA A 310 -11.14 10.83 -8.07
C ALA A 310 -11.19 12.26 -8.63
N LEU A 311 -10.11 13.02 -8.50
CA LEU A 311 -9.99 14.29 -9.20
C LEU A 311 -9.44 14.05 -10.62
N ASP A 312 -10.04 14.70 -11.62
CA ASP A 312 -9.50 14.77 -12.98
C ASP A 312 -8.34 15.78 -13.09
N ASP A 313 -7.80 15.96 -14.30
CA ASP A 313 -6.70 16.88 -14.59
C ASP A 313 -7.06 18.36 -14.37
N LYS A 314 -8.37 18.67 -14.26
CA LYS A 314 -8.89 20.00 -13.90
C LYS A 314 -9.25 20.09 -12.41
N PHE A 315 -8.85 19.08 -11.63
CA PHE A 315 -9.14 18.93 -10.22
C PHE A 315 -10.63 18.87 -9.88
N GLY A 316 -11.48 18.46 -10.82
CA GLY A 316 -12.91 18.22 -10.64
C GLY A 316 -13.18 16.79 -10.18
N PRO A 317 -14.12 16.54 -9.25
CA PRO A 317 -14.47 15.19 -8.85
C PRO A 317 -15.18 14.45 -10.00
N VAL A 318 -14.60 13.34 -10.44
CA VAL A 318 -15.15 12.45 -11.47
C VAL A 318 -15.39 11.06 -10.87
N LYS A 319 -16.50 10.44 -11.29
CA LYS A 319 -16.87 9.10 -10.85
C LYS A 319 -15.90 8.08 -11.43
N ILE A 320 -15.44 7.16 -10.59
CA ILE A 320 -14.54 6.07 -10.96
C ILE A 320 -15.05 4.74 -10.40
N LYS A 321 -14.34 3.65 -10.70
CA LYS A 321 -14.59 2.34 -10.10
C LYS A 321 -13.63 2.10 -8.94
N TYR A 322 -14.10 1.44 -7.89
CA TYR A 322 -13.20 0.94 -6.87
C TYR A 322 -12.30 -0.17 -7.42
N PRO A 323 -11.09 -0.30 -6.87
CA PRO A 323 -10.29 -1.50 -7.04
C PRO A 323 -11.06 -2.73 -6.55
N THR A 324 -10.93 -3.85 -7.27
CA THR A 324 -11.65 -5.11 -6.97
C THR A 324 -10.84 -6.08 -6.09
N TYR A 325 -9.67 -5.67 -5.61
CA TYR A 325 -8.80 -6.51 -4.79
C TYR A 325 -9.29 -6.70 -3.35
N PHE A 326 -8.98 -7.86 -2.77
CA PHE A 326 -9.02 -8.13 -1.34
C PHE A 326 -7.85 -9.02 -0.92
N GLY A 327 -7.23 -8.68 0.21
CA GLY A 327 -6.19 -9.46 0.88
C GLY A 327 -5.74 -8.76 2.17
N THR A 328 -4.72 -9.28 2.83
CA THR A 328 -4.17 -8.74 4.09
C THR A 328 -3.69 -7.30 3.96
N SER A 329 -3.35 -6.85 2.75
CA SER A 329 -2.86 -5.49 2.51
C SER A 329 -3.96 -4.44 2.34
N ALA A 330 -5.13 -4.80 1.79
CA ALA A 330 -6.21 -3.89 1.42
C ALA A 330 -7.51 -4.62 1.01
N GLY A 331 -8.59 -3.85 0.82
CA GLY A 331 -9.82 -4.35 0.19
C GLY A 331 -10.98 -4.62 1.15
N LEU A 332 -10.85 -4.33 2.44
CA LEU A 332 -11.99 -4.32 3.34
C LEU A 332 -12.86 -3.07 3.08
N MET A 333 -14.17 -3.17 3.28
CA MET A 333 -15.08 -2.01 3.36
C MET A 333 -15.86 -2.05 4.68
N THR A 334 -16.14 -0.88 5.26
CA THR A 334 -16.84 -0.74 6.56
C THR A 334 -17.45 0.66 6.68
N SER A 335 -18.39 0.84 7.61
CA SER A 335 -18.80 2.15 8.10
C SER A 335 -17.93 2.63 9.27
N VAL A 336 -18.10 3.88 9.70
CA VAL A 336 -17.41 4.41 10.89
C VAL A 336 -17.96 3.84 12.19
N LEU A 337 -19.23 3.42 12.23
CA LEU A 337 -19.83 2.79 13.41
C LEU A 337 -19.31 1.36 13.63
N ASP A 338 -19.21 0.57 12.57
CA ASP A 338 -18.60 -0.76 12.66
C ASP A 338 -17.11 -0.67 13.01
N MET A 339 -16.38 0.28 12.42
CA MET A 339 -15.00 0.53 12.79
C MET A 339 -14.86 0.93 14.28
N ALA A 340 -15.83 1.65 14.85
CA ALA A 340 -15.87 1.94 16.28
C ALA A 340 -16.11 0.69 17.13
N LYS A 341 -16.92 -0.29 16.67
CA LYS A 341 -17.05 -1.59 17.35
C LYS A 341 -15.71 -2.33 17.40
N TYR A 342 -15.00 -2.36 16.27
CA TYR A 342 -13.66 -2.95 16.17
C TYR A 342 -12.66 -2.27 17.12
N ASP A 343 -12.67 -0.93 17.14
CA ASP A 343 -11.84 -0.12 18.04
C ASP A 343 -12.07 -0.43 19.53
N ILE A 344 -13.34 -0.44 19.96
CA ILE A 344 -13.73 -0.74 21.34
C ILE A 344 -13.35 -2.18 21.71
N ALA A 345 -13.44 -3.13 20.77
CA ALA A 345 -13.07 -4.52 21.01
C ALA A 345 -11.55 -4.70 21.20
N ILE A 346 -10.74 -3.96 20.43
CA ILE A 346 -9.28 -3.89 20.63
C ILE A 346 -8.96 -3.39 22.04
N ASP A 347 -9.55 -2.27 22.46
CA ASP A 347 -9.25 -1.68 23.78
C ASP A 347 -9.68 -2.59 24.93
N ARG A 348 -10.68 -3.44 24.70
CA ARG A 348 -11.16 -4.45 25.66
C ARG A 348 -10.45 -5.80 25.56
N HIS A 349 -9.37 -5.90 24.79
CA HIS A 349 -8.61 -7.16 24.61
C HIS A 349 -9.48 -8.35 24.17
N LYS A 350 -10.52 -8.08 23.36
CA LYS A 350 -11.44 -9.13 22.86
C LYS A 350 -10.77 -10.13 21.92
N PHE A 351 -9.74 -9.71 21.20
CA PHE A 351 -9.08 -10.52 20.16
C PHE A 351 -7.72 -11.07 20.59
N LEU A 352 -6.95 -10.25 21.30
CA LEU A 352 -5.57 -10.54 21.72
C LEU A 352 -5.49 -10.31 23.22
N ASN A 353 -4.76 -11.16 23.93
CA ASN A 353 -4.40 -10.87 25.32
C ASN A 353 -3.51 -9.62 25.40
N GLU A 354 -3.37 -9.07 26.60
CA GLU A 354 -2.64 -7.83 26.85
C GLU A 354 -1.18 -7.88 26.35
N ALA A 355 -0.47 -8.99 26.56
CA ALA A 355 0.92 -9.14 26.15
C ALA A 355 1.07 -9.14 24.62
N THR A 356 0.22 -9.89 23.91
CA THR A 356 0.22 -9.99 22.45
C THR A 356 -0.20 -8.65 21.81
N GLN A 357 -1.19 -7.96 22.37
CA GLN A 357 -1.59 -6.64 21.89
C GLN A 357 -0.52 -5.59 22.14
N LYS A 358 0.13 -5.61 23.31
CA LYS A 358 1.26 -4.74 23.61
C LYS A 358 2.39 -4.92 22.60
N LEU A 359 2.69 -6.17 22.22
CA LEU A 359 3.68 -6.46 21.20
C LEU A 359 3.32 -5.84 19.85
N ALA A 360 2.06 -5.94 19.41
CA ALA A 360 1.62 -5.34 18.16
C ALA A 360 1.68 -3.80 18.15
N PHE A 361 1.47 -3.17 19.31
CA PHE A 361 1.42 -1.71 19.46
C PHE A 361 2.75 -1.08 19.91
N THR A 362 3.81 -1.88 20.01
CA THR A 362 5.16 -1.41 20.33
C THR A 362 5.89 -1.09 19.02
N PRO A 363 6.57 0.07 18.89
CA PRO A 363 7.38 0.37 17.72
C PRO A 363 8.41 -0.73 17.49
N PHE A 364 8.57 -1.17 16.25
CA PHE A 364 9.63 -2.11 15.90
C PHE A 364 10.99 -1.45 16.17
N THR A 365 11.90 -2.17 16.84
CA THR A 365 13.26 -1.69 17.08
C THR A 365 14.17 -2.20 15.97
N SER A 366 14.88 -1.29 15.31
CA SER A 366 15.80 -1.66 14.24
C SER A 366 16.95 -2.51 14.76
N THR A 367 17.68 -3.18 13.86
CA THR A 367 18.92 -3.89 14.20
C THR A 367 20.00 -2.98 14.81
N GLN A 368 19.86 -1.66 14.66
CA GLN A 368 20.75 -0.64 15.23
C GLN A 368 20.21 -0.05 16.56
N GLY A 369 19.06 -0.53 17.07
CA GLY A 369 18.47 -0.08 18.32
C GLY A 369 17.52 1.12 18.21
N GLU A 370 17.19 1.55 16.99
CA GLU A 370 16.31 2.70 16.76
C GLU A 370 14.83 2.30 16.79
N ALA A 371 13.98 3.11 17.43
CA ALA A 371 12.54 2.91 17.36
C ALA A 371 12.00 3.41 16.00
N LEU A 372 11.42 2.50 15.22
CA LEU A 372 10.83 2.79 13.91
C LEU A 372 9.37 3.29 14.05
N PRO A 373 8.81 3.97 13.03
CA PRO A 373 7.48 4.59 13.13
C PRO A 373 6.31 3.60 13.06
N TYR A 374 6.58 2.29 13.08
CA TYR A 374 5.59 1.25 12.84
C TYR A 374 5.81 0.07 13.78
N GLY A 375 4.72 -0.44 14.36
CA GLY A 375 4.66 -1.68 15.15
C GLY A 375 4.33 -2.87 14.26
N LEU A 376 3.42 -3.75 14.69
CA LEU A 376 2.93 -4.86 13.86
C LEU A 376 1.55 -4.48 13.31
N GLY A 377 1.52 -3.95 12.08
CA GLY A 377 0.29 -3.51 11.41
C GLY A 377 -0.33 -2.18 11.90
N TRP A 378 0.40 -1.41 12.72
CA TRP A 378 -0.02 -0.11 13.24
C TRP A 378 1.12 0.89 13.19
N PHE A 379 0.85 2.12 12.76
CA PHE A 379 1.79 3.21 13.01
C PHE A 379 1.82 3.53 14.50
N THR A 380 3.01 3.82 14.99
CA THR A 380 3.25 4.20 16.38
C THR A 380 3.97 5.53 16.39
N GLN A 381 3.44 6.50 17.11
CA GLN A 381 4.07 7.82 17.21
C GLN A 381 3.96 8.34 18.63
N ASN A 382 5.06 8.86 19.16
CA ASN A 382 5.08 9.58 20.42
C ASN A 382 5.41 11.04 20.13
N TYR A 383 4.44 11.92 20.35
CA TYR A 383 4.62 13.35 20.17
C TYR A 383 4.64 14.06 21.52
N LYS A 384 5.82 14.47 21.96
CA LYS A 384 6.05 15.20 23.23
C LYS A 384 5.39 14.51 24.43
N GLY A 385 5.42 13.18 24.47
CA GLY A 385 4.82 12.36 25.52
C GLY A 385 3.35 11.98 25.29
N THR A 386 2.77 12.32 24.14
CA THR A 386 1.44 11.85 23.72
C THR A 386 1.62 10.63 22.81
N ARG A 387 1.27 9.44 23.31
CA ARG A 387 1.30 8.22 22.52
C ARG A 387 0.09 8.15 21.59
N MET A 388 0.36 7.89 20.32
CA MET A 388 -0.65 7.70 19.28
C MET A 388 -0.41 6.38 18.56
N LEU A 389 -1.49 5.62 18.37
CA LEU A 389 -1.54 4.47 17.48
C LEU A 389 -2.48 4.83 16.34
N TRP A 390 -2.05 4.67 15.11
CA TRP A 390 -2.86 5.14 13.99
C TRP A 390 -2.59 4.30 12.76
N HIS A 391 -3.49 4.42 11.79
CA HIS A 391 -3.27 3.87 10.47
C HIS A 391 -4.16 4.61 9.49
N TYR A 392 -3.72 4.67 8.24
CA TYR A 392 -4.45 5.29 7.16
C TYR A 392 -4.58 4.32 5.99
N GLY A 393 -5.48 4.63 5.07
CA GLY A 393 -5.56 3.97 3.79
C GLY A 393 -5.82 4.99 2.72
N TYR A 394 -5.19 4.81 1.57
CA TYR A 394 -5.76 5.31 0.33
C TYR A 394 -5.44 4.37 -0.81
N TRP A 395 -6.34 4.40 -1.79
CA TRP A 395 -6.15 3.90 -3.13
C TRP A 395 -7.11 4.69 -4.02
N THR A 396 -7.09 4.48 -5.33
CA THR A 396 -7.89 5.26 -6.27
C THR A 396 -9.37 5.24 -5.84
N GLY A 397 -9.88 6.43 -5.51
CA GLY A 397 -11.27 6.63 -5.12
C GLY A 397 -11.65 6.34 -3.67
N ASN A 398 -10.72 6.00 -2.80
CA ASN A 398 -11.01 5.77 -1.37
C ASN A 398 -9.87 6.19 -0.46
N SER A 399 -10.24 6.63 0.74
CA SER A 399 -9.28 6.86 1.80
C SER A 399 -9.92 6.78 3.18
N SER A 400 -9.10 6.43 4.17
CA SER A 400 -9.52 6.18 5.54
C SER A 400 -8.41 6.57 6.51
N LEU A 401 -8.80 6.86 7.75
CA LEU A 401 -7.89 7.24 8.83
C LEU A 401 -8.47 6.81 10.17
N ILE A 402 -7.65 6.17 11.00
CA ILE A 402 -7.92 5.95 12.43
C ILE A 402 -6.76 6.53 13.25
N ILE A 403 -7.07 7.21 14.35
CA ILE A 403 -6.10 7.73 15.31
C ILE A 403 -6.60 7.40 16.71
N LYS A 404 -5.86 6.56 17.42
CA LYS A 404 -6.07 6.23 18.83
C LYS A 404 -5.07 7.00 19.68
N VAL A 405 -5.54 7.55 20.79
CA VAL A 405 -4.73 8.13 21.87
C VAL A 405 -5.03 7.31 23.13
N PRO A 406 -4.33 6.17 23.33
CA PRO A 406 -4.70 5.18 24.35
C PRO A 406 -4.73 5.76 25.77
N ASP A 407 -3.74 6.58 26.12
CA ASP A 407 -3.64 7.21 27.46
C ASP A 407 -4.81 8.16 27.78
N ARG A 408 -5.61 8.49 26.75
CA ARG A 408 -6.79 9.34 26.86
C ARG A 408 -8.09 8.59 26.56
N ASN A 409 -8.05 7.30 26.23
CA ASN A 409 -9.21 6.52 25.77
C ASN A 409 -10.01 7.23 24.67
N VAL A 410 -9.32 7.88 23.72
CA VAL A 410 -9.97 8.57 22.59
C VAL A 410 -9.51 7.96 21.28
N THR A 411 -10.47 7.69 20.40
CA THR A 411 -10.20 7.33 19.01
C THR A 411 -10.97 8.25 18.07
N PHE A 412 -10.30 8.71 17.02
CA PHE A 412 -10.91 9.38 15.87
C PHE A 412 -10.87 8.47 14.65
N ILE A 413 -11.99 8.41 13.93
CA ILE A 413 -12.17 7.60 12.72
C ILE A 413 -12.72 8.51 11.62
N ALA A 414 -12.15 8.45 10.42
CA ALA A 414 -12.66 9.14 9.24
C ALA A 414 -12.51 8.31 7.98
N MET A 415 -13.50 8.37 7.09
CA MET A 415 -13.53 7.64 5.82
C MET A 415 -14.13 8.51 4.72
N ALA A 416 -13.61 8.39 3.51
CA ALA A 416 -13.97 9.21 2.37
C ALA A 416 -14.04 8.40 1.08
N ASN A 417 -14.92 8.82 0.18
CA ASN A 417 -15.10 8.22 -1.15
C ASN A 417 -14.24 8.89 -2.23
N THR A 418 -13.10 9.44 -1.82
CA THR A 418 -11.98 9.85 -2.67
C THR A 418 -10.69 9.45 -1.98
N ASP A 419 -9.56 9.56 -2.65
CA ASP A 419 -8.24 9.37 -2.03
C ASP A 419 -7.73 10.62 -1.29
N ASN A 420 -8.41 11.77 -1.41
CA ASN A 420 -7.93 13.06 -0.93
C ASN A 420 -7.88 13.22 0.60
N LEU A 421 -8.48 12.33 1.40
CA LEU A 421 -8.29 12.37 2.86
C LEU A 421 -6.82 12.07 3.24
N SER A 422 -6.11 11.29 2.42
CA SER A 422 -4.77 10.79 2.72
C SER A 422 -3.74 10.95 1.58
N ARG A 423 -4.12 10.86 0.30
CA ARG A 423 -3.20 11.01 -0.85
C ARG A 423 -2.33 12.27 -0.83
N PRO A 424 -2.84 13.48 -0.49
CA PRO A 424 -2.02 14.69 -0.53
C PRO A 424 -1.09 14.84 0.68
N THR A 425 -0.99 13.80 1.51
CA THR A 425 -0.23 13.78 2.76
C THR A 425 0.86 12.71 2.67
N ASP A 426 1.93 12.87 3.45
CA ASP A 426 3.03 11.90 3.50
C ASP A 426 2.90 11.00 4.73
N LEU A 427 1.70 10.42 4.90
CA LEU A 427 1.42 9.56 6.05
C LEU A 427 2.23 8.26 6.00
N GLY A 428 2.71 7.84 4.83
CA GLY A 428 3.56 6.66 4.68
C GLY A 428 4.91 6.80 5.40
N ALA A 429 5.41 8.03 5.55
CA ALA A 429 6.60 8.35 6.33
C ALA A 429 6.41 8.19 7.85
N GLY A 430 5.18 7.90 8.32
CA GLY A 430 4.93 7.62 9.73
C GLY A 430 4.79 8.86 10.62
N ASP A 431 4.28 9.96 10.06
CA ASP A 431 3.97 11.18 10.81
C ASP A 431 2.50 11.62 10.63
N ILE A 432 1.66 11.39 11.65
CA ILE A 432 0.24 11.77 11.64
C ILE A 432 0.03 13.29 11.59
N LEU A 433 1.03 14.08 12.02
CA LEU A 433 0.98 15.54 11.97
C LEU A 433 1.05 16.06 10.52
N SER A 434 1.34 15.19 9.55
CA SER A 434 1.23 15.52 8.12
C SER A 434 -0.21 15.55 7.61
N SER A 435 -1.18 14.97 8.35
CA SER A 435 -2.60 14.97 7.99
C SER A 435 -3.32 16.23 8.49
N PRO A 436 -3.95 17.04 7.63
CA PRO A 436 -4.76 18.17 8.07
C PRO A 436 -5.94 17.76 8.95
N VAL A 437 -6.57 16.63 8.65
CA VAL A 437 -7.71 16.11 9.43
C VAL A 437 -7.22 15.55 10.76
N GLY A 438 -6.11 14.81 10.76
CA GLY A 438 -5.47 14.33 11.99
C GLY A 438 -5.02 15.49 12.89
N LEU A 439 -4.39 16.52 12.32
CA LEU A 439 -4.02 17.74 13.03
C LEU A 439 -5.24 18.46 13.61
N ALA A 440 -6.34 18.58 12.86
CA ALA A 440 -7.56 19.21 13.36
C ALA A 440 -8.11 18.47 14.58
N PHE A 441 -8.13 17.14 14.55
CA PHE A 441 -8.51 16.32 15.70
C PHE A 441 -7.56 16.53 16.89
N LEU A 442 -6.25 16.40 16.67
CA LEU A 442 -5.26 16.54 17.74
C LEU A 442 -5.28 17.94 18.36
N LYS A 443 -5.34 18.99 17.55
CA LYS A 443 -5.42 20.39 18.01
C LYS A 443 -6.72 20.71 18.73
N GLY A 444 -7.83 20.09 18.36
CA GLY A 444 -9.14 20.36 18.94
C GLY A 444 -9.42 19.58 20.22
N PHE A 445 -8.89 18.36 20.35
CA PHE A 445 -9.32 17.42 21.39
C PHE A 445 -8.20 16.88 22.29
N ILE A 446 -6.93 16.93 21.85
CA ILE A 446 -5.82 16.25 22.54
C ILE A 446 -4.79 17.25 23.05
N PHE A 447 -4.34 18.15 22.19
CA PHE A 447 -3.29 19.12 22.48
C PHE A 447 -3.69 20.22 23.46
N PRO A 448 -4.94 20.73 23.52
CA PRO A 448 -5.31 21.73 24.51
C PRO A 448 -5.04 21.27 25.94
N GLU A 449 -5.46 20.04 26.27
CA GLU A 449 -5.21 19.44 27.57
C GLU A 449 -3.73 19.12 27.79
N LYS A 450 -3.01 18.67 26.75
CA LYS A 450 -1.58 18.36 26.83
C LYS A 450 -0.72 19.58 27.15
N PHE A 451 -1.05 20.74 26.57
CA PHE A 451 -0.27 21.96 26.71
C PHE A 451 -0.86 22.95 27.73
N GLY A 452 -2.05 22.67 28.27
CA GLY A 452 -2.70 23.51 29.27
C GLY A 452 -3.27 24.82 28.71
N GLU A 453 -3.45 24.92 27.39
CA GLU A 453 -4.02 26.09 26.73
C GLU A 453 -4.67 25.70 25.40
N GLU A 454 -5.69 26.46 24.98
CA GLU A 454 -6.29 26.29 23.66
C GLU A 454 -5.27 26.52 22.54
N MET A 455 -5.36 25.71 21.49
CA MET A 455 -4.44 25.81 20.35
C MET A 455 -4.78 27.03 19.50
N PRO A 456 -3.86 28.01 19.31
CA PRO A 456 -4.14 29.20 18.51
C PRO A 456 -4.63 28.90 17.10
N VAL A 457 -5.65 29.64 16.64
CA VAL A 457 -6.15 29.52 15.27
C VAL A 457 -5.33 30.42 14.36
N VAL A 458 -4.76 29.85 13.31
CA VAL A 458 -4.05 30.59 12.25
C VAL A 458 -4.96 30.73 11.05
N ASN A 459 -5.16 31.97 10.57
CA ASN A 459 -5.86 32.21 9.31
C ASN A 459 -4.91 32.04 8.13
N TRP A 460 -4.86 30.83 7.59
CA TRP A 460 -4.00 30.46 6.46
C TRP A 460 -4.32 31.18 5.14
N GLN A 461 -5.47 31.85 5.06
CA GLN A 461 -5.88 32.66 3.90
C GLN A 461 -5.40 34.12 3.99
N SER A 462 -4.83 34.54 5.12
CA SER A 462 -4.30 35.90 5.29
C SER A 462 -3.13 36.21 4.36
N ALA A 463 -2.90 37.51 4.11
CA ALA A 463 -1.73 37.99 3.37
C ALA A 463 -0.41 37.48 3.99
N PRO A 464 0.67 37.27 3.20
CA PRO A 464 1.93 36.69 3.67
C PRO A 464 2.48 37.33 4.95
N GLU A 465 2.54 38.67 5.03
CA GLU A 465 3.04 39.37 6.21
C GLU A 465 2.22 39.09 7.48
N VAL A 466 0.89 39.07 7.34
CA VAL A 466 -0.02 38.78 8.45
C VAL A 466 0.10 37.32 8.88
N LEU A 467 0.30 36.40 7.92
CA LEU A 467 0.49 34.98 8.20
C LEU A 467 1.84 34.73 8.90
N LYS A 468 2.93 35.34 8.43
CA LYS A 468 4.24 35.30 9.09
C LYS A 468 4.14 35.83 10.52
N ALA A 469 3.52 36.98 10.74
CA ALA A 469 3.33 37.55 12.07
C ALA A 469 2.51 36.64 13.00
N GLN A 470 1.48 35.94 12.49
CA GLN A 470 0.74 34.93 13.25
C GLN A 470 1.64 33.75 13.66
N VAL A 471 2.37 33.16 12.71
CA VAL A 471 3.21 31.98 12.98
C VAL A 471 4.42 32.33 13.85
N SER A 472 5.06 33.47 13.64
CA SER A 472 6.22 33.92 14.43
C SER A 472 5.88 34.15 15.91
N ARG A 473 4.65 34.56 16.23
CA ARG A 473 4.17 34.66 17.64
C ARG A 473 4.12 33.31 18.34
N LEU A 474 4.04 32.21 17.59
CA LEU A 474 4.00 30.85 18.12
C LEU A 474 5.39 30.23 18.26
N SER A 475 6.45 30.87 17.75
CA SER A 475 7.81 30.31 17.69
C SER A 475 8.38 29.85 19.03
N LYS A 476 7.97 30.50 20.13
CA LYS A 476 8.40 30.16 21.50
C LYS A 476 7.49 29.16 22.20
N LYS A 477 6.35 28.79 21.60
CA LYS A 477 5.42 27.83 22.20
C LYS A 477 6.01 26.42 22.09
N PRO A 478 5.74 25.53 23.07
CA PRO A 478 6.23 24.16 23.06
C PRO A 478 5.64 23.32 21.92
N TYR A 479 4.72 23.85 21.12
CA TYR A 479 4.07 23.19 19.98
C TYR A 479 4.24 23.98 18.67
N ALA A 480 5.21 24.89 18.60
CA ALA A 480 5.48 25.71 17.40
C ALA A 480 5.63 24.85 16.13
N ASP A 481 6.25 23.67 16.28
CA ASP A 481 6.45 22.69 15.22
C ASP A 481 5.15 22.14 14.62
N VAL A 482 4.05 22.10 15.38
CA VAL A 482 2.71 21.73 14.86
C VAL A 482 2.25 22.69 13.75
N TYR A 483 2.51 23.99 13.91
CA TYR A 483 2.10 25.00 12.94
C TYR A 483 2.98 25.02 11.70
N LYS A 484 4.27 24.68 11.86
CA LYS A 484 5.14 24.39 10.72
C LYS A 484 4.60 23.20 9.92
N LYS A 485 4.25 22.10 10.59
CA LYS A 485 3.67 20.91 9.96
C LYS A 485 2.34 21.23 9.27
N GLU A 486 1.48 22.04 9.89
CA GLU A 486 0.21 22.48 9.30
C GLU A 486 0.43 23.31 8.03
N LEU A 487 1.40 24.25 8.04
CA LEU A 487 1.76 25.02 6.84
C LEU A 487 2.22 24.10 5.70
N GLN A 488 3.07 23.12 6.00
CA GLN A 488 3.56 22.15 5.01
C GLN A 488 2.42 21.27 4.47
N ALA A 489 1.54 20.77 5.35
CA ALA A 489 0.39 19.95 4.97
C ALA A 489 -0.59 20.74 4.09
N ARG A 490 -0.91 21.98 4.45
CA ARG A 490 -1.79 22.85 3.67
C ARG A 490 -1.24 23.19 2.31
N THR A 491 0.06 23.46 2.20
CA THR A 491 0.74 23.70 0.92
C THR A 491 0.50 22.53 -0.05
N ARG A 492 0.76 21.30 0.42
CA ARG A 492 0.54 20.08 -0.39
C ARG A 492 -0.93 19.86 -0.76
N VAL A 493 -1.83 20.06 0.20
CA VAL A 493 -3.28 19.93 -0.02
C VAL A 493 -3.77 20.89 -1.08
N LEU A 494 -3.41 22.17 -0.99
CA LEU A 494 -3.81 23.19 -1.96
C LEU A 494 -3.32 22.85 -3.36
N ALA A 495 -2.06 22.41 -3.48
CA ALA A 495 -1.53 21.93 -4.77
C ALA A 495 -2.34 20.75 -5.32
N SER A 496 -2.64 19.77 -4.47
CA SER A 496 -3.36 18.54 -4.87
C SER A 496 -4.79 18.73 -5.36
N VAL A 497 -5.39 19.89 -5.10
CA VAL A 497 -6.76 20.25 -5.48
C VAL A 497 -6.81 21.42 -6.49
N GLY A 498 -5.67 21.79 -7.07
CA GLY A 498 -5.58 22.80 -8.14
C GLY A 498 -5.52 24.25 -7.64
N ARG A 499 -5.33 24.49 -6.35
CA ARG A 499 -5.20 25.84 -5.76
C ARG A 499 -3.72 26.26 -5.76
N LEU A 500 -3.11 26.26 -6.94
CA LEU A 500 -1.66 26.40 -7.13
C LEU A 500 -1.12 27.76 -6.67
N GLU A 501 -1.87 28.85 -6.88
CA GLU A 501 -1.46 30.19 -6.41
C GLU A 501 -1.38 30.26 -4.89
N GLU A 502 -2.36 29.70 -4.20
CA GLU A 502 -2.38 29.67 -2.74
C GLU A 502 -1.30 28.74 -2.18
N SER A 503 -1.06 27.60 -2.84
CA SER A 503 0.07 26.72 -2.52
C SER A 503 1.40 27.45 -2.64
N ARG A 504 1.67 28.13 -3.77
CA ARG A 504 2.89 28.90 -4.00
C ARG A 504 3.05 30.02 -2.97
N ARG A 505 1.97 30.70 -2.59
CA ARG A 505 1.97 31.69 -1.52
C ARG A 505 2.41 31.10 -0.18
N LEU A 506 1.86 29.95 0.23
CA LEU A 506 2.24 29.28 1.47
C LEU A 506 3.69 28.76 1.44
N MET A 507 4.15 28.31 0.28
CA MET A 507 5.54 27.90 0.07
C MET A 507 6.52 29.08 0.22
N GLY A 508 6.17 30.27 -0.29
CA GLY A 508 6.96 31.49 -0.06
C GLY A 508 7.05 31.86 1.42
N VAL A 509 5.91 31.84 2.12
CA VAL A 509 5.86 32.05 3.58
C VAL A 509 6.72 31.02 4.33
N TYR A 510 6.70 29.75 3.90
CA TYR A 510 7.55 28.72 4.48
C TYR A 510 9.05 29.03 4.28
N GLY A 511 9.46 29.40 3.07
CA GLY A 511 10.84 29.77 2.76
C GLY A 511 11.31 30.92 3.63
N GLU A 512 10.53 31.98 3.76
CA GLU A 512 10.92 33.14 4.57
C GLU A 512 10.99 32.86 6.09
N LEU A 513 10.16 31.94 6.60
CA LEU A 513 10.12 31.63 8.03
C LEU A 513 11.18 30.61 8.46
N TYR A 514 11.52 29.65 7.59
CA TYR A 514 12.26 28.45 7.99
C TYR A 514 13.56 28.23 7.22
N LEU A 515 13.86 29.03 6.20
CA LEU A 515 15.14 28.99 5.52
C LEU A 515 16.23 29.54 6.44
N LYS A 516 17.25 28.72 6.71
CA LYS A 516 18.39 29.02 7.57
C LYS A 516 19.64 29.25 6.73
N PRO A 517 20.62 30.01 7.22
CA PRO A 517 21.95 30.01 6.62
C PRO A 517 22.61 28.63 6.73
N LEU A 518 23.77 28.47 6.10
CA LEU A 518 24.63 27.30 6.31
C LEU A 518 24.93 27.10 7.81
N PRO A 519 25.13 25.85 8.27
CA PRO A 519 25.61 25.57 9.62
C PRO A 519 26.84 26.42 9.97
N GLU A 520 26.88 26.97 11.19
CA GLU A 520 27.87 27.98 11.58
C GLU A 520 29.32 27.46 11.48
N ASP A 521 29.53 26.19 11.80
CA ASP A 521 30.82 25.51 11.66
C ASP A 521 31.26 25.41 10.20
N LEU A 522 30.33 25.10 9.28
CA LEU A 522 30.59 25.11 7.84
C LEU A 522 30.82 26.52 7.31
N ALA A 523 30.04 27.50 7.75
CA ALA A 523 30.13 28.89 7.31
C ALA A 523 31.48 29.55 7.65
N LYS A 524 32.18 29.06 8.67
CA LYS A 524 33.52 29.53 9.07
C LYS A 524 34.67 28.83 8.35
N LYS A 525 34.39 27.74 7.64
CA LYS A 525 35.44 26.96 6.97
C LYS A 525 35.86 27.60 5.65
N THR A 526 37.14 27.43 5.33
CA THR A 526 37.69 27.84 4.04
C THR A 526 37.18 26.92 2.94
N VAL A 527 36.51 27.49 1.94
CA VAL A 527 36.02 26.78 0.76
C VAL A 527 37.18 26.47 -0.17
N ILE A 528 37.30 25.21 -0.58
CA ILE A 528 38.23 24.74 -1.61
C ILE A 528 37.61 24.95 -3.00
N ALA A 529 36.37 24.48 -3.16
CA ALA A 529 35.60 24.60 -4.40
C ALA A 529 34.10 24.54 -4.09
N GLN A 530 33.28 25.25 -4.86
CA GLN A 530 31.82 25.19 -4.69
C GLN A 530 31.08 25.45 -5.99
N ILE A 531 29.91 24.83 -6.09
CA ILE A 531 28.87 25.09 -7.09
C ILE A 531 27.57 25.25 -6.30
N VAL A 532 27.04 26.45 -6.21
CA VAL A 532 25.87 26.78 -5.39
C VAL A 532 24.82 27.51 -6.21
N GLN A 533 23.60 27.58 -5.67
CA GLN A 533 22.46 28.27 -6.28
C GLN A 533 22.19 27.76 -7.70
N VAL A 534 22.24 26.44 -7.86
CA VAL A 534 22.02 25.79 -9.15
C VAL A 534 20.53 25.85 -9.49
N THR A 535 20.22 26.32 -10.69
CA THR A 535 18.85 26.41 -11.24
C THR A 535 18.60 25.27 -12.24
N ASP A 536 17.41 25.22 -12.84
CA ASP A 536 17.00 24.14 -13.74
C ASP A 536 17.97 23.88 -14.91
N ASN A 537 18.12 22.62 -15.29
CA ASN A 537 18.85 22.12 -16.45
C ASN A 537 20.34 22.54 -16.51
N GLN A 538 20.98 22.69 -15.35
CA GLN A 538 22.38 23.07 -15.29
C GLN A 538 23.29 21.86 -15.10
N ASN A 539 24.41 21.86 -15.80
CA ASN A 539 25.52 20.95 -15.58
C ASN A 539 26.79 21.80 -15.41
N LYS A 540 27.22 21.97 -14.17
CA LYS A 540 28.31 22.87 -13.80
C LYS A 540 29.53 22.08 -13.36
N VAL A 541 30.71 22.60 -13.70
CA VAL A 541 31.99 22.02 -13.35
C VAL A 541 32.94 23.12 -12.88
N VAL A 542 33.65 22.88 -11.77
CA VAL A 542 34.70 23.75 -11.24
C VAL A 542 35.94 22.90 -10.97
N GLU A 543 37.10 23.31 -11.48
CA GLU A 543 38.36 22.62 -11.20
C GLU A 543 38.99 23.13 -9.90
N PHE A 544 39.64 22.25 -9.14
CA PHE A 544 40.44 22.61 -7.97
C PHE A 544 41.65 21.69 -7.83
N THR A 545 42.63 22.12 -7.05
CA THR A 545 43.87 21.36 -6.80
C THR A 545 44.11 21.24 -5.31
N LEU A 546 44.47 20.04 -4.86
CA LEU A 546 44.95 19.80 -3.51
C LEU A 546 46.48 19.61 -3.53
N PRO A 547 47.25 20.45 -2.82
CA PRO A 547 48.71 20.37 -2.84
C PRO A 547 49.27 19.19 -2.03
N HIS A 548 48.50 18.65 -1.09
CA HIS A 548 48.81 17.46 -0.32
C HIS A 548 47.54 16.64 -0.10
N SER A 549 47.71 15.38 0.30
CA SER A 549 46.58 14.55 0.71
C SER A 549 45.94 15.15 1.95
N GLU A 550 44.64 15.41 1.92
CA GLU A 550 43.90 15.92 3.07
C GLU A 550 42.51 15.31 3.14
N SER A 551 41.95 15.30 4.35
CA SER A 551 40.54 15.00 4.54
C SER A 551 39.76 16.30 4.33
N VAL A 552 38.87 16.32 3.36
CA VAL A 552 38.01 17.47 3.05
C VAL A 552 36.59 17.20 3.53
N ARG A 553 35.85 18.26 3.87
CA ARG A 553 34.41 18.15 4.14
C ARG A 553 33.62 18.43 2.88
N VAL A 554 32.71 17.53 2.52
CA VAL A 554 31.78 17.66 1.41
C VAL A 554 30.39 17.95 1.97
N PHE A 555 29.82 19.08 1.57
CA PHE A 555 28.44 19.46 1.87
C PHE A 555 27.66 19.61 0.56
N ALA A 556 26.56 18.89 0.43
CA ALA A 556 25.71 18.93 -0.76
C ALA A 556 24.24 18.90 -0.39
N ILE A 557 23.42 19.64 -1.13
CA ILE A 557 21.95 19.54 -1.07
C ILE A 557 21.44 19.44 -2.50
N GLY A 558 20.56 18.49 -2.74
CA GLY A 558 19.92 18.27 -4.02
C GLY A 558 18.62 17.46 -3.90
N GLU A 559 18.18 16.89 -5.01
CA GLU A 559 16.91 16.19 -5.15
C GLU A 559 17.14 14.70 -5.35
N GLY A 560 16.47 13.87 -4.55
CA GLY A 560 16.48 12.42 -4.69
C GLY A 560 15.26 11.77 -4.07
N THR A 561 14.81 10.69 -4.69
CA THR A 561 13.75 9.83 -4.17
C THR A 561 13.86 8.42 -4.74
N GLY A 562 13.44 7.42 -3.97
CA GLY A 562 13.33 6.04 -4.46
C GLY A 562 14.65 5.40 -4.88
N GLY A 563 15.78 5.80 -4.28
CA GLY A 563 17.11 5.30 -4.64
C GLY A 563 17.77 6.03 -5.81
N GLN A 564 17.11 7.03 -6.39
CA GLN A 564 17.63 7.82 -7.51
C GLN A 564 17.85 9.28 -7.10
N MET A 565 18.93 9.87 -7.60
CA MET A 565 19.21 11.30 -7.51
C MET A 565 18.91 11.98 -8.84
N TYR A 566 18.30 13.16 -8.78
CA TYR A 566 17.97 14.01 -9.92
C TYR A 566 18.89 15.23 -9.97
N ASP A 567 19.02 15.88 -8.81
CA ASP A 567 19.94 16.98 -8.57
C ASP A 567 21.04 16.52 -7.60
N TYR A 568 22.28 16.46 -8.06
CA TYR A 568 23.39 15.92 -7.26
C TYR A 568 24.75 16.37 -7.77
N GLY A 569 25.75 16.21 -6.91
CA GLY A 569 27.15 16.49 -7.23
C GLY A 569 28.08 15.31 -7.01
N TRP A 570 29.24 15.36 -7.66
CA TRP A 570 30.31 14.38 -7.51
C TRP A 570 31.67 15.06 -7.65
N VAL A 571 32.71 14.37 -7.18
CA VAL A 571 34.11 14.77 -7.31
C VAL A 571 34.80 13.79 -8.24
N GLU A 572 35.42 14.30 -9.29
CA GLU A 572 36.16 13.53 -10.29
C GLU A 572 37.66 13.85 -10.20
N ASN A 573 38.50 12.82 -10.24
CA ASN A 573 39.94 13.01 -10.39
C ASN A 573 40.23 13.43 -11.85
N ALA A 574 40.81 14.61 -12.05
CA ALA A 574 40.93 15.24 -13.37
C ALA A 574 41.91 14.51 -14.30
N GLU A 575 42.81 13.68 -13.77
CA GLU A 575 43.81 12.94 -14.56
C GLU A 575 43.24 11.61 -15.06
N THR A 576 42.47 10.92 -14.21
CA THR A 576 41.91 9.60 -14.51
C THR A 576 40.49 9.65 -15.07
N GLY A 577 39.78 10.77 -14.90
CA GLY A 577 38.36 10.92 -15.24
C GLY A 577 37.43 10.08 -14.38
N LYS A 578 37.91 9.54 -13.25
CA LYS A 578 37.11 8.69 -12.36
C LYS A 578 36.49 9.50 -11.23
N ALA A 579 35.21 9.28 -10.96
CA ALA A 579 34.55 9.77 -9.76
C ALA A 579 35.19 9.14 -8.52
N VAL A 580 35.72 9.98 -7.62
CA VAL A 580 36.29 9.57 -6.33
C VAL A 580 35.28 9.67 -5.20
N TRP A 581 34.21 10.44 -5.40
CA TRP A 581 33.04 10.50 -4.52
C TRP A 581 31.82 10.99 -5.31
N GLU A 582 30.63 10.53 -4.95
CA GLU A 582 29.36 10.90 -5.59
C GLU A 582 28.23 10.91 -4.55
N MET A 583 27.37 11.93 -4.61
CA MET A 583 26.15 11.98 -3.81
C MET A 583 25.14 10.97 -4.35
N LYS A 584 24.78 9.98 -3.52
CA LYS A 584 23.78 8.96 -3.81
C LYS A 584 22.62 9.10 -2.84
N ASP A 585 21.41 8.73 -3.26
CA ASP A 585 20.23 8.80 -2.39
C ASP A 585 20.45 8.00 -1.09
N ALA A 586 21.04 6.80 -1.25
CA ALA A 586 21.57 6.03 -0.14
C ALA A 586 22.72 6.78 0.58
N GLY A 587 22.56 7.04 1.87
CA GLY A 587 23.54 7.76 2.68
C GLY A 587 23.24 9.26 2.84
N THR A 588 22.16 9.77 2.26
CA THR A 588 21.69 11.13 2.48
C THR A 588 20.75 11.23 3.69
N THR A 589 20.66 12.43 4.26
CA THR A 589 19.62 12.83 5.21
C THR A 589 18.62 13.79 4.56
N HIS A 590 17.44 13.97 5.15
CA HIS A 590 16.44 14.91 4.64
C HIS A 590 16.83 16.38 4.93
N ALA A 591 16.79 17.25 3.92
CA ALA A 591 17.23 18.66 4.01
C ALA A 591 16.13 19.65 4.46
N GLY A 592 15.00 19.14 4.98
CA GLY A 592 13.83 19.94 5.31
C GLY A 592 12.92 20.20 4.10
N GLY A 593 11.70 20.70 4.33
CA GLY A 593 10.75 20.96 3.24
C GLY A 593 10.15 19.70 2.62
N ALA A 594 10.27 19.56 1.30
CA ALA A 594 9.75 18.42 0.54
C ALA A 594 10.58 17.15 0.81
N ALA A 595 9.93 15.98 0.82
CA ALA A 595 10.55 14.68 1.10
C ALA A 595 11.76 14.35 0.19
N LYS A 596 11.75 14.90 -1.04
CA LYS A 596 12.79 14.74 -2.06
C LYS A 596 14.03 15.61 -1.84
N ASN A 597 14.01 16.53 -0.87
CA ASN A 597 15.17 17.36 -0.55
C ASN A 597 16.17 16.51 0.25
N ARG A 598 17.31 16.19 -0.35
CA ARG A 598 18.36 15.33 0.22
C ARG A 598 19.61 16.15 0.51
N GLN A 599 20.30 15.81 1.59
CA GLN A 599 21.52 16.46 2.05
C GLN A 599 22.59 15.41 2.35
N VAL A 600 23.84 15.77 2.07
CA VAL A 600 25.04 15.11 2.58
C VAL A 600 25.92 16.13 3.31
N ASP A 601 26.48 15.71 4.45
CA ASP A 601 27.53 16.42 5.17
C ASP A 601 28.51 15.37 5.72
N MET A 602 29.67 15.23 5.10
CA MET A 602 30.63 14.17 5.44
C MET A 602 32.08 14.55 5.13
N SER A 603 33.03 13.80 5.68
CA SER A 603 34.44 13.91 5.33
C SER A 603 34.85 12.86 4.28
N VAL A 604 35.66 13.28 3.31
CA VAL A 604 36.23 12.45 2.26
C VAL A 604 37.74 12.69 2.22
N THR A 605 38.54 11.62 2.23
CA THR A 605 40.01 11.78 2.09
C THR A 605 40.38 11.78 0.63
N LEU A 606 41.00 12.87 0.18
CA LEU A 606 41.44 13.04 -1.20
C LEU A 606 42.98 13.16 -1.24
N PRO A 607 43.66 12.35 -2.05
CA PRO A 607 45.10 12.51 -2.31
C PRO A 607 45.44 13.89 -2.91
N ALA A 608 46.71 14.26 -2.85
CA ALA A 608 47.21 15.41 -3.61
C ALA A 608 46.90 15.22 -5.11
N GLY A 609 46.44 16.25 -5.79
CA GLY A 609 46.11 16.16 -7.21
C GLY A 609 45.11 17.20 -7.69
N ARG A 610 44.77 17.10 -8.98
CA ARG A 610 43.76 17.96 -9.63
C ARG A 610 42.42 17.23 -9.70
N TYR A 611 41.36 17.98 -9.42
CA TYR A 611 40.01 17.45 -9.33
C TYR A 611 39.03 18.37 -10.05
N LYS A 612 37.89 17.79 -10.45
CA LYS A 612 36.72 18.51 -10.94
C LYS A 612 35.58 18.27 -9.98
N LEU A 613 34.98 19.36 -9.50
CA LEU A 613 33.74 19.36 -8.77
C LEU A 613 32.60 19.52 -9.75
N HIS A 614 31.65 18.60 -9.74
CA HIS A 614 30.49 18.61 -10.62
C HIS A 614 29.21 18.78 -9.84
N TYR A 615 28.23 19.44 -10.47
CA TYR A 615 26.84 19.40 -10.02
C TYR A 615 25.90 19.48 -11.21
N LYS A 616 24.88 18.62 -11.21
CA LYS A 616 23.85 18.55 -12.24
C LYS A 616 22.47 18.73 -11.61
N SER A 617 21.59 19.45 -12.30
CA SER A 617 20.16 19.58 -11.98
C SER A 617 19.25 19.20 -13.15
N ASP A 618 18.02 18.80 -12.82
CA ASP A 618 16.92 18.57 -13.76
C ASP A 618 16.04 19.82 -13.98
N ASP A 619 14.84 19.66 -14.53
CA ASP A 619 13.99 20.77 -14.99
C ASP A 619 12.89 21.21 -14.01
N SER A 620 12.85 20.68 -12.78
CA SER A 620 11.61 20.75 -12.00
C SER A 620 11.73 21.34 -10.59
N HIS A 621 12.87 21.26 -9.90
CA HIS A 621 12.95 21.74 -8.50
C HIS A 621 14.38 22.12 -8.11
N SER A 622 14.67 23.40 -8.29
CA SER A 622 16.00 23.96 -8.10
C SER A 622 15.95 25.30 -7.37
N PHE A 623 17.13 25.92 -7.17
CA PHE A 623 17.24 27.20 -6.49
C PHE A 623 16.36 28.28 -7.15
N ASN A 624 15.45 28.87 -6.36
CA ASN A 624 14.42 29.83 -6.80
C ASN A 624 13.39 29.29 -7.83
N GLY A 625 13.45 28.01 -8.20
CA GLY A 625 12.56 27.30 -9.12
C GLY A 625 11.81 26.15 -8.44
N TRP A 626 11.35 26.34 -7.21
CA TRP A 626 10.77 25.25 -6.41
C TRP A 626 9.37 24.83 -6.90
N ASN A 627 9.19 23.57 -7.29
CA ASN A 627 7.86 22.98 -7.53
C ASN A 627 7.22 22.37 -6.27
N ALA A 628 8.00 22.19 -5.20
CA ALA A 628 7.59 21.75 -3.88
C ALA A 628 8.32 22.54 -2.79
N LEU A 629 7.99 22.31 -1.51
CA LEU A 629 8.60 23.08 -0.40
C LEU A 629 10.15 23.07 -0.47
N PRO A 630 10.81 24.23 -0.38
CA PRO A 630 12.27 24.35 -0.46
C PRO A 630 12.98 23.68 0.72
N PRO A 631 14.28 23.37 0.61
CA PRO A 631 15.09 22.94 1.76
C PRO A 631 15.11 24.01 2.85
N GLU A 632 15.43 23.60 4.08
CA GLU A 632 15.53 24.52 5.22
C GLU A 632 16.90 25.18 5.35
N ILE A 633 17.86 24.83 4.49
CA ILE A 633 19.16 25.46 4.41
C ILE A 633 19.20 26.22 3.09
N ASN A 634 19.67 27.47 3.11
CA ASN A 634 19.82 28.32 1.94
C ASN A 634 21.00 27.87 1.06
N PHE A 635 20.88 26.65 0.52
CA PHE A 635 21.92 25.98 -0.24
C PHE A 635 21.26 24.96 -1.19
N TRP A 636 21.67 24.98 -2.45
CA TRP A 636 21.33 23.98 -3.47
C TRP A 636 22.53 23.86 -4.39
N GLY A 637 23.16 22.69 -4.41
CA GLY A 637 24.52 22.57 -4.95
C GLY A 637 25.44 21.68 -4.10
N ILE A 638 26.73 21.90 -4.26
CA ILE A 638 27.82 21.19 -3.59
C ILE A 638 28.98 22.12 -3.27
N ALA A 639 29.61 21.93 -2.11
CA ALA A 639 30.80 22.63 -1.70
C ALA A 639 31.78 21.68 -0.99
N ILE A 640 33.06 21.93 -1.20
CA ILE A 640 34.19 21.25 -0.56
C ILE A 640 34.91 22.27 0.32
N TYR A 641 35.17 21.90 1.56
CA TYR A 641 35.83 22.72 2.56
C TYR A 641 37.07 22.02 3.12
N HIS A 642 38.04 22.79 3.58
CA HIS A 642 39.10 22.27 4.45
C HIS A 642 38.49 21.76 5.79
N ASN A 643 38.96 20.61 6.27
CA ASN A 643 38.52 20.06 7.56
C ASN A 643 39.03 20.82 8.78
#